data_AF-V9G4T6-F1
#
_entry.id   AF-V9G4T6-F1
#
_cell.length_a   1.000
_cell.length_b   1.000
_cell.length_c   1.000
_cell.angle_alpha   90.00
_cell.angle_beta   90.00
_cell.angle_gamma   90.00
#
_symmetry.space_group_name_H-M   'P 1'
#
loop_
_entity.id
_entity.type
_entity.pdbx_description
1 polymer ?
#
loop_
_entity_poly.entity_id
_entity_poly.type
_entity_poly.pdbx_seq_one_letter_code
_entity_poly.pdbx_strand_id
1 'polypeptide(L)'
;MSGRLIVFYDPSFPAAEAAGLPVSSAGLDMFDAVCSAENLAATLAAAGGQGASFVNLHAPYFPKSAWRAILDFLRNGGGLVSVGGAPFKRPVRMEDGVWVIEHEQTAYHQQLHIHEALPVDSGRVDDLKVSQDIPLMQSSCERFTVQNTWNLVPHVTKSSDLPHQMGSAGPMDTRIYPLLKGCTAKGREVTAPVVLWENVGGPFLGGRWLFVNQPLTAEFWEQAGGEEVRRWADFTAKGITELWIKPNYAAYESGERAILTFQAQRIGRNLTVHEPQSWTLRISVKHDQDEASEWNHSVTVDVTGQFHVQRIPVELDIKPGSYRVVCEAEGPDGEIRRLRQGFWGADHELLQAGTPVTCDRDYFIKDGRPLPVVGMTYMTSDVARKFLFLPNTDVWDRDMAQMRNAGINWIRTGIWTAYRNIMQVDGHASEEVLRSIDAFLLTAKKHDLQVTFTFFSFTPETWEGQNPYLDPRSVEAQKRFIRSIIARHQGTKNVDWDLINEPSMFDPPQIFSDGPRSAKDPFEQQAYIDWLKKRHGSIEHLQERWNMTSAQLPAFESAVPPGPEAINFDVQDMHQGKKGGQWLDYVLFSMDMHNRWTKELYDDIKTVCPDHMVTVGQDEGLGAQRPSPFFYAEAVDYTTVHSWWFNDYLIWDASLPRRRISPTSFRRQASCTWRRRMAGQNGVKPNCGTCWSANMHTPSQRVVQEPFIGSGTRTSIWIMPMNRISALSEPMEQRSRKRMCRMILAHSWKASGTCLRDGSWRKQR
;
A
#
# COMPACT_ATOMS: atom_id res chain seq x y z
N MET A 1 -14.64 36.30 -4.93
CA MET A 1 -16.07 36.21 -4.57
C MET A 1 -16.18 35.30 -3.36
N SER A 2 -16.90 35.70 -2.31
CA SER A 2 -17.11 34.81 -1.15
C SER A 2 -17.94 33.62 -1.60
N GLY A 3 -17.49 32.41 -1.29
CA GLY A 3 -18.18 31.19 -1.67
C GLY A 3 -19.48 30.97 -0.89
N ARG A 4 -20.45 30.23 -1.45
CA ARG A 4 -21.71 29.94 -0.76
C ARG A 4 -21.52 28.83 0.26
N LEU A 5 -21.80 29.12 1.53
CA LEU A 5 -21.64 28.19 2.65
C LEU A 5 -23.00 27.62 3.06
N ILE A 6 -23.13 26.30 3.01
CA ILE A 6 -24.36 25.57 3.30
C ILE A 6 -24.09 24.64 4.48
N VAL A 7 -24.88 24.74 5.54
CA VAL A 7 -24.79 23.84 6.69
C VAL A 7 -26.07 23.02 6.81
N PHE A 8 -25.92 21.70 6.87
CA PHE A 8 -27.00 20.81 7.27
C PHE A 8 -27.02 20.71 8.80
N TYR A 9 -28.08 21.26 9.37
CA TYR A 9 -28.37 21.23 10.80
C TYR A 9 -29.88 21.09 11.01
N ASP A 10 -30.29 19.99 11.62
CA ASP A 10 -31.69 19.69 11.91
C ASP A 10 -31.80 19.13 13.33
N PRO A 11 -32.34 19.89 14.29
CA PRO A 11 -32.46 19.46 15.70
C PRO A 11 -33.26 18.16 15.87
N SER A 12 -34.17 17.84 14.94
CA SER A 12 -34.98 16.62 15.00
C SER A 12 -34.24 15.40 14.45
N PHE A 13 -33.15 15.61 13.70
CA PHE A 13 -32.43 14.57 12.99
C PHE A 13 -31.52 13.76 13.93
N PRO A 14 -31.24 12.47 13.62
CA PRO A 14 -30.39 11.64 14.45
C PRO A 14 -29.05 12.29 14.86
N ALA A 15 -28.67 12.01 16.11
CA ALA A 15 -27.46 12.46 16.78
C ALA A 15 -27.32 13.97 17.05
N ALA A 16 -28.34 14.80 16.83
CA ALA A 16 -28.27 16.21 17.23
C ALA A 16 -27.90 16.39 18.72
N GLU A 17 -28.61 15.70 19.61
CA GLU A 17 -28.35 15.75 21.05
C GLU A 17 -27.09 14.95 21.46
N ALA A 18 -26.91 13.74 20.91
CA ALA A 18 -25.80 12.85 21.27
C ALA A 18 -24.43 13.32 20.74
N ALA A 19 -24.39 14.15 19.69
CA ALA A 19 -23.17 14.75 19.14
C ALA A 19 -22.85 16.13 19.75
N GLY A 20 -23.55 16.51 20.83
CA GLY A 20 -23.32 17.78 21.53
C GLY A 20 -23.57 19.01 20.65
N LEU A 21 -24.41 18.91 19.62
CA LEU A 21 -24.73 20.05 18.75
C LEU A 21 -25.51 21.10 19.54
N PRO A 22 -25.34 22.40 19.23
CA PRO A 22 -26.03 23.47 19.95
C PRO A 22 -27.54 23.32 19.81
N VAL A 23 -28.29 23.47 20.90
CA VAL A 23 -29.76 23.29 20.92
C VAL A 23 -30.50 24.20 19.92
N SER A 24 -29.89 25.32 19.52
CA SER A 24 -30.44 26.25 18.53
C SER A 24 -29.47 26.51 17.39
N SER A 25 -30.00 26.89 16.22
CA SER A 25 -29.22 27.28 15.05
C SER A 25 -28.61 28.69 15.15
N ALA A 26 -28.83 29.43 16.25
CA ALA A 26 -28.41 30.83 16.35
C ALA A 26 -26.89 31.05 16.14
N GLY A 27 -26.07 30.05 16.50
CA GLY A 27 -24.62 30.05 16.23
C GLY A 27 -24.23 29.74 14.78
N LEU A 28 -25.20 29.41 13.91
CA LEU A 28 -25.03 29.04 12.51
C LEU A 28 -25.64 30.07 11.55
N ASP A 29 -26.24 31.15 12.05
CA ASP A 29 -26.84 32.22 11.24
C ASP A 29 -25.80 32.96 10.36
N MET A 30 -24.51 32.76 10.65
CA MET A 30 -23.42 33.23 9.83
C MET A 30 -23.27 32.45 8.50
N PHE A 31 -23.94 31.32 8.30
CA PHE A 31 -23.90 30.59 7.03
C PHE A 31 -24.90 31.18 6.02
N ASP A 32 -24.61 31.08 4.72
CA ASP A 32 -25.53 31.56 3.68
C ASP A 32 -26.82 30.75 3.60
N ALA A 33 -26.79 29.49 4.06
CA ALA A 33 -27.97 28.65 4.20
C ALA A 33 -27.80 27.63 5.33
N VAL A 34 -28.75 27.64 6.28
CA VAL A 34 -28.94 26.57 7.27
C VAL A 34 -30.09 25.68 6.78
N CYS A 35 -29.77 24.44 6.44
CA CYS A 35 -30.69 23.50 5.81
C CYS A 35 -31.16 22.42 6.78
N SER A 36 -32.45 22.07 6.71
CA SER A 36 -33.00 20.85 7.27
C SER A 36 -32.84 19.68 6.29
N ALA A 37 -33.21 18.47 6.72
CA ALA A 37 -33.13 17.31 5.85
C ALA A 37 -34.04 17.41 4.60
N GLU A 38 -35.13 18.18 4.67
CA GLU A 38 -36.10 18.33 3.58
C GLU A 38 -35.60 19.26 2.46
N ASN A 39 -34.94 20.36 2.81
CA ASN A 39 -34.54 21.40 1.85
C ASN A 39 -33.07 21.29 1.39
N LEU A 40 -32.28 20.39 2.00
CA LEU A 40 -30.86 20.22 1.68
C LEU A 40 -30.62 19.93 0.19
N ALA A 41 -31.38 19.01 -0.40
CA ALA A 41 -31.18 18.58 -1.78
C ALA A 41 -31.34 19.74 -2.78
N ALA A 42 -32.41 20.53 -2.62
CA ALA A 42 -32.67 21.69 -3.47
C ALA A 42 -31.60 22.78 -3.29
N THR A 43 -31.15 23.00 -2.06
CA THR A 43 -30.13 24.02 -1.75
C THR A 43 -28.78 23.67 -2.36
N LEU A 44 -28.34 22.41 -2.25
CA LEU A 44 -27.09 21.94 -2.87
C LEU A 44 -27.15 22.02 -4.40
N ALA A 45 -28.28 21.62 -5.01
CA ALA A 45 -28.47 21.71 -6.45
C ALA A 45 -28.38 23.17 -6.96
N ALA A 46 -28.95 24.12 -6.22
CA ALA A 46 -28.90 25.54 -6.57
C ALA A 46 -27.50 26.17 -6.40
N ALA A 47 -26.61 25.57 -5.61
CA ALA A 47 -25.28 26.11 -5.34
C ALA A 47 -24.21 25.68 -6.35
N GLY A 48 -24.43 24.61 -7.12
CA GLY A 48 -23.58 24.24 -8.27
C GLY A 48 -22.21 23.62 -7.95
N GLY A 49 -21.82 23.48 -6.68
CA GLY A 49 -20.58 22.81 -6.26
C GLY A 49 -19.40 23.77 -6.10
N GLN A 50 -18.72 24.10 -7.20
CA GLN A 50 -17.49 24.88 -7.17
C GLN A 50 -17.68 26.26 -6.54
N GLY A 51 -16.75 26.65 -5.66
CA GLY A 51 -16.86 27.91 -4.92
C GLY A 51 -17.91 27.85 -3.81
N ALA A 52 -18.47 26.69 -3.48
CA ALA A 52 -19.39 26.50 -2.37
C ALA A 52 -18.88 25.38 -1.46
N SER A 53 -19.33 25.40 -0.20
CA SER A 53 -19.00 24.34 0.77
C SER A 53 -20.25 23.83 1.45
N PHE A 54 -20.31 22.51 1.62
CA PHE A 54 -21.34 21.79 2.35
C PHE A 54 -20.80 21.30 3.69
N VAL A 55 -21.44 21.70 4.79
CA VAL A 55 -21.13 21.24 6.14
C VAL A 55 -22.18 20.23 6.59
N ASN A 56 -21.76 18.99 6.85
CA ASN A 56 -22.57 17.98 7.52
C ASN A 56 -22.18 17.87 9.00
N LEU A 57 -23.02 18.41 9.90
CA LEU A 57 -22.82 18.33 11.35
C LEU A 57 -23.33 17.02 11.97
N HIS A 58 -24.00 16.17 11.18
CA HIS A 58 -24.68 14.97 11.68
C HIS A 58 -23.94 13.68 11.36
N ALA A 59 -22.64 13.69 10.99
CA ALA A 59 -21.95 12.43 10.69
C ALA A 59 -21.96 11.50 11.92
N PRO A 60 -22.22 10.19 11.76
CA PRO A 60 -22.21 9.41 10.52
C PRO A 60 -23.48 9.42 9.66
N TYR A 61 -24.48 10.22 10.05
CA TYR A 61 -25.81 10.28 9.44
C TYR A 61 -25.90 11.27 8.29
N PHE A 62 -26.88 11.05 7.42
CA PHE A 62 -27.24 11.96 6.32
C PHE A 62 -28.64 11.62 5.75
N PRO A 63 -29.37 12.60 5.18
CA PRO A 63 -30.66 12.34 4.56
C PRO A 63 -30.49 11.54 3.27
N LYS A 64 -31.07 10.33 3.22
CA LYS A 64 -31.00 9.44 2.05
C LYS A 64 -31.59 10.10 0.79
N SER A 65 -32.65 10.89 0.96
CA SER A 65 -33.30 11.66 -0.11
C SER A 65 -32.38 12.69 -0.76
N ALA A 66 -31.42 13.24 -0.01
CA ALA A 66 -30.48 14.26 -0.50
C ALA A 66 -29.22 13.69 -1.15
N TRP A 67 -29.00 12.37 -1.08
CA TRP A 67 -27.73 11.75 -1.47
C TRP A 67 -27.28 12.09 -2.90
N ARG A 68 -28.21 12.04 -3.87
CA ARG A 68 -27.88 12.37 -5.26
C ARG A 68 -27.37 13.81 -5.39
N ALA A 69 -28.05 14.76 -4.74
CA ALA A 69 -27.64 16.16 -4.74
C ALA A 69 -26.29 16.37 -4.04
N ILE A 70 -26.03 15.67 -2.94
CA ILE A 70 -24.72 15.66 -2.25
C ILE A 70 -23.64 15.17 -3.21
N LEU A 71 -23.84 14.01 -3.83
CA LEU A 71 -22.85 13.43 -4.74
C LEU A 71 -22.58 14.31 -5.96
N ASP A 72 -23.62 14.87 -6.57
CA ASP A 72 -23.49 15.75 -7.73
C ASP A 72 -22.80 17.09 -7.35
N PHE A 73 -23.12 17.65 -6.19
CA PHE A 73 -22.45 18.84 -5.63
C PHE A 73 -20.94 18.59 -5.46
N LEU A 74 -20.56 17.47 -4.85
CA LEU A 74 -19.15 17.10 -4.65
C LEU A 74 -18.44 16.81 -5.98
N ARG A 75 -19.11 16.14 -6.93
CA ARG A 75 -18.57 15.89 -8.30
C ARG A 75 -18.33 17.18 -9.07
N ASN A 76 -19.08 18.23 -8.78
CA ASN A 76 -18.90 19.56 -9.37
C ASN A 76 -17.82 20.40 -8.66
N GLY A 77 -16.98 19.79 -7.82
CA GLY A 77 -15.88 20.46 -7.13
C GLY A 77 -16.29 21.16 -5.83
N GLY A 78 -17.44 20.80 -5.26
CA GLY A 78 -17.90 21.34 -3.98
C GLY A 78 -17.02 20.96 -2.79
N GLY A 79 -16.82 21.92 -1.90
CA GLY A 79 -16.16 21.73 -0.61
C GLY A 79 -17.03 20.92 0.35
N LEU A 80 -16.40 20.17 1.26
CA LEU A 80 -17.09 19.39 2.28
C LEU A 80 -16.45 19.63 3.64
N VAL A 81 -17.27 19.83 4.67
CA VAL A 81 -16.85 19.68 6.06
C VAL A 81 -17.78 18.63 6.68
N SER A 82 -17.25 17.47 7.06
CA SER A 82 -18.02 16.40 7.71
C SER A 82 -17.57 16.24 9.15
N VAL A 83 -18.49 16.42 10.09
CA VAL A 83 -18.19 16.45 11.54
C VAL A 83 -18.95 15.36 12.27
N GLY A 84 -18.26 14.62 13.14
CA GLY A 84 -18.86 13.72 14.12
C GLY A 84 -18.29 12.29 14.10
N GLY A 85 -18.00 11.75 12.91
CA GLY A 85 -17.51 10.38 12.77
C GLY A 85 -17.39 9.96 11.31
N ALA A 86 -17.47 8.65 11.04
CA ALA A 86 -17.37 8.12 9.68
C ALA A 86 -18.40 8.78 8.73
N PRO A 87 -17.95 9.56 7.71
CA PRO A 87 -18.84 10.40 6.90
C PRO A 87 -19.82 9.53 6.11
N PHE A 88 -21.10 9.89 6.06
CA PHE A 88 -22.11 9.21 5.21
C PHE A 88 -22.24 7.68 5.39
N LYS A 89 -22.03 7.14 6.60
CA LYS A 89 -22.08 5.69 6.86
C LYS A 89 -23.50 5.16 7.11
N ARG A 90 -24.40 6.00 7.65
CA ARG A 90 -25.75 5.60 8.09
C ARG A 90 -26.82 6.48 7.43
N PRO A 91 -27.45 6.03 6.33
CA PRO A 91 -28.51 6.80 5.71
C PRO A 91 -29.75 6.86 6.61
N VAL A 92 -30.43 8.00 6.59
CA VAL A 92 -31.66 8.24 7.35
C VAL A 92 -32.77 8.62 6.39
N ARG A 93 -33.95 8.06 6.60
CA ARG A 93 -35.16 8.34 5.83
C ARG A 93 -36.31 8.72 6.75
N MET A 94 -37.22 9.56 6.27
CA MET A 94 -38.46 9.87 6.97
C MET A 94 -39.49 8.79 6.65
N GLU A 95 -40.08 8.15 7.66
CA GLU A 95 -41.25 7.27 7.53
C GLU A 95 -42.28 7.64 8.59
N ASP A 96 -43.53 7.86 8.18
CA ASP A 96 -44.66 8.17 9.06
C ASP A 96 -44.38 9.33 10.05
N GLY A 97 -43.62 10.34 9.61
CA GLY A 97 -43.24 11.50 10.43
C GLY A 97 -42.10 11.24 11.43
N VAL A 98 -41.43 10.09 11.35
CA VAL A 98 -40.30 9.71 12.21
C VAL A 98 -39.05 9.43 11.38
N TRP A 99 -37.90 9.87 11.89
CA TRP A 99 -36.60 9.53 11.31
C TRP A 99 -36.23 8.08 11.60
N VAL A 100 -35.99 7.31 10.55
CA VAL A 100 -35.54 5.92 10.63
C VAL A 100 -34.11 5.82 10.13
N ILE A 101 -33.23 5.34 11.02
CA ILE A 101 -31.81 5.09 10.74
C ILE A 101 -31.67 3.70 10.12
N GLU A 102 -31.11 3.61 8.91
CA GLU A 102 -30.79 2.33 8.30
C GLU A 102 -29.51 1.72 8.90
N HIS A 103 -29.25 0.45 8.58
CA HIS A 103 -27.98 -0.21 8.92
C HIS A 103 -26.79 0.48 8.24
N GLU A 104 -25.58 0.26 8.79
CA GLU A 104 -24.34 0.78 8.21
C GLU A 104 -24.11 0.25 6.79
N GLN A 105 -23.78 1.15 5.86
CA GLN A 105 -23.61 0.82 4.45
C GLN A 105 -22.31 1.44 3.90
N THR A 106 -21.54 0.67 3.13
CA THR A 106 -20.33 1.14 2.43
C THR A 106 -20.61 1.61 1.00
N ALA A 107 -21.81 1.41 0.46
CA ALA A 107 -22.15 1.81 -0.91
C ALA A 107 -21.93 3.32 -1.15
N TYR A 108 -22.28 4.14 -0.16
CA TYR A 108 -22.10 5.59 -0.17
C TYR A 108 -20.61 5.98 -0.11
N HIS A 109 -19.82 5.31 0.74
CA HIS A 109 -18.36 5.46 0.80
C HIS A 109 -17.70 5.14 -0.53
N GLN A 110 -18.07 4.02 -1.16
CA GLN A 110 -17.49 3.58 -2.42
C GLN A 110 -17.68 4.62 -3.53
N GLN A 111 -18.84 5.29 -3.57
CA GLN A 111 -19.10 6.38 -4.50
C GLN A 111 -18.23 7.62 -4.24
N LEU A 112 -17.76 7.82 -3.01
CA LEU A 112 -16.80 8.87 -2.61
C LEU A 112 -15.34 8.41 -2.62
N HIS A 113 -15.05 7.25 -3.20
CA HIS A 113 -13.71 6.65 -3.22
C HIS A 113 -13.12 6.36 -1.82
N ILE A 114 -14.00 6.17 -0.83
CA ILE A 114 -13.68 5.62 0.49
C ILE A 114 -14.03 4.13 0.43
N HIS A 115 -13.07 3.24 0.66
CA HIS A 115 -13.33 1.81 0.66
C HIS A 115 -14.02 1.36 1.95
N GLU A 116 -13.54 1.86 3.08
CA GLU A 116 -14.04 1.55 4.41
C GLU A 116 -13.69 2.67 5.40
N ALA A 117 -14.37 2.71 6.55
CA ALA A 117 -13.98 3.52 7.72
C ALA A 117 -13.80 2.62 8.94
N LEU A 118 -12.64 2.69 9.58
CA LEU A 118 -12.25 1.84 10.70
C LEU A 118 -12.16 2.65 11.99
N PRO A 119 -12.74 2.19 13.11
CA PRO A 119 -12.60 2.88 14.39
C PRO A 119 -11.15 2.81 14.88
N VAL A 120 -10.68 3.91 15.46
CA VAL A 120 -9.34 4.03 16.04
C VAL A 120 -9.48 4.39 17.51
N ASP A 121 -8.95 3.52 18.36
CA ASP A 121 -8.87 3.75 19.80
C ASP A 121 -7.77 4.77 20.13
N SER A 122 -8.14 5.78 20.91
CA SER A 122 -7.26 6.88 21.30
C SER A 122 -6.71 6.73 22.72
N GLY A 123 -6.89 5.58 23.38
CA GLY A 123 -6.40 5.33 24.74
C GLY A 123 -4.88 5.41 24.94
N ARG A 124 -4.10 5.53 23.86
CA ARG A 124 -2.63 5.73 23.88
C ARG A 124 -2.20 7.15 23.50
N VAL A 125 -3.15 8.05 23.26
CA VAL A 125 -2.86 9.44 22.90
C VAL A 125 -2.67 10.24 24.18
N ASP A 126 -1.54 10.91 24.28
CA ASP A 126 -1.19 11.81 25.39
C ASP A 126 -1.46 13.27 25.01
N ASP A 127 -1.20 13.68 23.76
CA ASP A 127 -1.40 15.05 23.29
C ASP A 127 -1.89 15.13 21.82
N LEU A 128 -2.51 16.27 21.47
CA LEU A 128 -2.91 16.59 20.11
C LEU A 128 -1.93 17.61 19.49
N LYS A 129 -1.46 17.33 18.27
CA LYS A 129 -0.53 18.19 17.53
C LYS A 129 -1.11 18.65 16.21
N VAL A 130 -1.00 19.95 15.97
CA VAL A 130 -1.41 20.60 14.71
C VAL A 130 -0.37 20.36 13.63
N SER A 131 -0.84 20.19 12.39
CA SER A 131 0.03 20.16 11.21
C SER A 131 0.70 21.50 10.96
N GLN A 132 2.00 21.47 10.72
CA GLN A 132 2.75 22.65 10.30
C GLN A 132 2.68 22.89 8.78
N ASP A 133 2.25 21.88 8.02
CA ASP A 133 2.25 21.94 6.56
C ASP A 133 1.04 22.75 6.06
N ILE A 134 -0.09 22.61 6.76
CA ILE A 134 -1.30 23.43 6.61
C ILE A 134 -1.80 23.76 8.02
N PRO A 135 -1.47 24.93 8.59
CA PRO A 135 -1.77 25.28 9.98
C PRO A 135 -3.24 25.67 10.20
N LEU A 136 -4.18 25.04 9.49
CA LEU A 136 -5.61 25.36 9.57
C LEU A 136 -6.13 25.19 11.00
N MET A 137 -5.67 24.20 11.75
CA MET A 137 -6.18 23.89 13.10
C MET A 137 -5.46 24.64 14.23
N GLN A 138 -4.52 25.56 13.91
CA GLN A 138 -3.67 26.20 14.91
C GLN A 138 -4.48 26.99 15.96
N SER A 139 -5.55 27.67 15.54
CA SER A 139 -6.41 28.48 16.41
C SER A 139 -7.47 27.67 17.19
N SER A 140 -7.69 26.41 16.84
CA SER A 140 -8.77 25.59 17.41
C SER A 140 -8.32 24.30 18.07
N CYS A 141 -7.02 23.97 18.02
CA CYS A 141 -6.46 22.76 18.62
C CYS A 141 -6.88 22.57 20.08
N GLU A 142 -6.81 23.64 20.88
CA GLU A 142 -7.13 23.60 22.32
C GLU A 142 -8.60 23.30 22.60
N ARG A 143 -9.49 23.47 21.60
CA ARG A 143 -10.92 23.16 21.71
C ARG A 143 -11.22 21.67 21.46
N PHE A 144 -10.23 20.90 21.04
CA PHE A 144 -10.35 19.47 20.84
C PHE A 144 -9.82 18.70 22.04
N THR A 145 -10.58 17.69 22.44
CA THR A 145 -10.17 16.71 23.44
C THR A 145 -9.69 15.43 22.77
N VAL A 146 -8.88 14.65 23.46
CA VAL A 146 -8.51 13.29 23.02
C VAL A 146 -9.75 12.40 23.05
N GLN A 147 -10.21 11.95 21.88
CA GLN A 147 -11.34 11.03 21.74
C GLN A 147 -11.06 9.98 20.67
N ASN A 148 -11.82 8.88 20.70
CA ASN A 148 -11.80 7.89 19.62
C ASN A 148 -12.16 8.54 18.29
N THR A 149 -11.51 8.08 17.22
CA THR A 149 -11.65 8.66 15.88
C THR A 149 -11.84 7.56 14.84
N TRP A 150 -11.86 7.94 13.56
CA TRP A 150 -12.04 7.05 12.43
C TRP A 150 -10.91 7.19 11.42
N ASN A 151 -10.38 6.06 10.95
CA ASN A 151 -9.47 5.97 9.83
C ASN A 151 -10.26 5.67 8.55
N LEU A 152 -10.19 6.57 7.57
CA LEU A 152 -10.74 6.34 6.24
C LEU A 152 -9.75 5.52 5.43
N VAL A 153 -10.21 4.47 4.75
CA VAL A 153 -9.39 3.66 3.85
C VAL A 153 -9.58 4.21 2.43
N PRO A 154 -8.66 5.04 1.91
CA PRO A 154 -8.81 5.66 0.60
C PRO A 154 -8.64 4.65 -0.54
N HIS A 155 -9.44 4.79 -1.58
CA HIS A 155 -9.23 4.18 -2.89
C HIS A 155 -9.52 5.24 -3.96
N VAL A 156 -8.75 6.32 -3.89
CA VAL A 156 -8.98 7.65 -4.50
C VAL A 156 -8.92 7.66 -6.02
N THR A 157 -8.33 6.65 -6.64
CA THR A 157 -8.32 6.48 -8.10
C THR A 157 -8.70 5.06 -8.48
N LYS A 158 -9.35 4.89 -9.64
CA LYS A 158 -9.74 3.59 -10.22
C LYS A 158 -9.01 3.28 -11.51
N SER A 159 -8.07 4.15 -11.89
CA SER A 159 -7.27 4.05 -13.10
C SER A 159 -5.85 3.60 -12.75
N SER A 160 -5.21 2.93 -13.69
CA SER A 160 -3.80 2.51 -13.61
C SER A 160 -2.96 3.39 -14.54
N ASP A 161 -1.79 3.83 -14.10
CA ASP A 161 -0.86 4.59 -14.95
C ASP A 161 -0.32 3.72 -16.09
N LEU A 162 -0.04 2.44 -15.79
CA LEU A 162 0.46 1.44 -16.73
C LEU A 162 -0.43 0.18 -16.64
N PRO A 163 -1.59 0.16 -17.32
CA PRO A 163 -2.57 -0.93 -17.21
C PRO A 163 -2.04 -2.33 -17.55
N HIS A 164 -0.99 -2.40 -18.36
CA HIS A 164 -0.35 -3.66 -18.77
C HIS A 164 0.70 -4.17 -17.77
N GLN A 165 1.05 -3.37 -16.75
CA GLN A 165 1.98 -3.77 -15.71
C GLN A 165 1.24 -4.01 -14.40
N MET A 166 1.30 -5.26 -13.93
CA MET A 166 0.86 -5.59 -12.58
C MET A 166 1.70 -4.83 -11.55
N GLY A 167 1.06 -4.32 -10.51
CA GLY A 167 1.73 -3.46 -9.53
C GLY A 167 1.86 -1.99 -9.94
N SER A 168 1.29 -1.58 -11.07
CA SER A 168 1.23 -0.16 -11.42
C SER A 168 0.53 0.68 -10.35
N ALA A 169 0.98 1.92 -10.21
CA ALA A 169 0.29 2.94 -9.42
C ALA A 169 -0.92 3.48 -10.21
N GLY A 170 -1.68 4.37 -9.58
CA GLY A 170 -2.70 5.15 -10.27
C GLY A 170 -2.37 6.64 -10.28
N PRO A 171 -3.16 7.43 -11.02
CA PRO A 171 -3.11 8.89 -10.97
C PRO A 171 -3.22 9.41 -9.53
N MET A 172 -2.51 10.50 -9.24
CA MET A 172 -2.52 11.13 -7.92
C MET A 172 -3.75 12.04 -7.76
N ASP A 173 -4.96 11.47 -7.81
CA ASP A 173 -6.22 12.23 -7.86
C ASP A 173 -6.55 13.00 -6.57
N THR A 174 -5.96 12.62 -5.43
CA THR A 174 -6.23 13.22 -4.12
C THR A 174 -4.96 13.39 -3.30
N ARG A 175 -4.78 14.56 -2.68
CA ARG A 175 -3.79 14.81 -1.61
C ARG A 175 -4.45 14.66 -0.25
N ILE A 176 -3.80 13.98 0.69
CA ILE A 176 -4.36 13.72 2.03
C ILE A 176 -3.42 14.32 3.07
N TYR A 177 -3.97 15.20 3.92
CA TYR A 177 -3.22 15.91 4.95
C TYR A 177 -3.84 15.66 6.33
N PRO A 178 -3.10 15.04 7.27
CA PRO A 178 -3.54 15.01 8.67
C PRO A 178 -3.32 16.41 9.27
N LEU A 179 -4.41 17.12 9.57
CA LEU A 179 -4.34 18.49 10.09
C LEU A 179 -4.25 18.55 11.62
N LEU A 180 -4.80 17.53 12.28
CA LEU A 180 -4.67 17.31 13.72
C LEU A 180 -4.30 15.85 13.95
N LYS A 181 -3.28 15.61 14.78
CA LYS A 181 -2.74 14.28 15.05
C LYS A 181 -2.74 14.00 16.55
N GLY A 182 -3.14 12.81 16.95
CA GLY A 182 -2.93 12.32 18.30
C GLY A 182 -1.57 11.64 18.42
N CYS A 183 -0.79 12.08 19.39
CA CYS A 183 0.57 11.62 19.63
C CYS A 183 0.67 10.94 21.00
N THR A 184 1.52 9.93 21.10
CA THR A 184 1.97 9.38 22.38
C THR A 184 2.98 10.31 23.05
N ALA A 185 3.27 10.12 24.33
CA ALA A 185 4.29 10.85 25.08
C ALA A 185 5.70 10.74 24.47
N LYS A 186 5.96 9.70 23.67
CA LYS A 186 7.21 9.52 22.92
C LYS A 186 7.19 10.16 21.53
N GLY A 187 6.18 10.96 21.21
CA GLY A 187 6.03 11.66 19.94
C GLY A 187 5.56 10.79 18.77
N ARG A 188 5.20 9.51 18.99
CA ARG A 188 4.63 8.66 17.94
C ARG A 188 3.22 9.11 17.57
N GLU A 189 2.98 9.36 16.30
CA GLU A 189 1.67 9.64 15.72
C GLU A 189 0.85 8.35 15.67
N VAL A 190 -0.36 8.37 16.26
CA VAL A 190 -1.20 7.17 16.40
C VAL A 190 -2.64 7.38 15.93
N THR A 191 -3.12 8.62 15.88
CA THR A 191 -4.46 8.95 15.39
C THR A 191 -4.44 10.24 14.56
N ALA A 192 -5.44 10.43 13.68
CA ALA A 192 -5.63 11.67 12.91
C ALA A 192 -7.09 12.13 13.00
N PRO A 193 -7.49 12.86 14.07
CA PRO A 193 -8.86 13.29 14.27
C PRO A 193 -9.40 14.24 13.19
N VAL A 194 -8.52 15.03 12.57
CA VAL A 194 -8.90 15.94 11.50
C VAL A 194 -8.02 15.72 10.28
N VAL A 195 -8.66 15.41 9.15
CA VAL A 195 -7.98 15.08 7.89
C VAL A 195 -8.57 15.91 6.75
N LEU A 196 -7.71 16.54 5.96
CA LEU A 196 -8.08 17.26 4.74
C LEU A 196 -7.75 16.41 3.50
N TRP A 197 -8.71 16.28 2.60
CA TRP A 197 -8.52 15.73 1.26
C TRP A 197 -8.65 16.85 0.24
N GLU A 198 -7.66 17.02 -0.63
CA GLU A 198 -7.74 17.92 -1.77
C GLU A 198 -7.79 17.09 -3.06
N ASN A 199 -8.93 17.13 -3.76
CA ASN A 199 -9.16 16.39 -5.00
C ASN A 199 -8.58 17.14 -6.21
N VAL A 200 -7.30 16.90 -6.50
CA VAL A 200 -6.57 17.51 -7.63
C VAL A 200 -6.85 16.82 -8.97
N GLY A 201 -7.53 15.68 -8.96
CA GLY A 201 -7.87 14.89 -10.13
C GLY A 201 -9.22 14.17 -10.01
N GLY A 202 -9.45 13.22 -10.93
CA GLY A 202 -10.59 12.31 -10.87
C GLY A 202 -11.98 12.97 -10.91
N PRO A 203 -13.04 12.25 -10.45
CA PRO A 203 -14.42 12.71 -10.56
C PRO A 203 -14.77 13.90 -9.66
N PHE A 204 -13.94 14.20 -8.65
CA PHE A 204 -14.18 15.25 -7.64
C PHE A 204 -13.28 16.48 -7.79
N LEU A 205 -12.66 16.63 -8.98
CA LEU A 205 -11.71 17.69 -9.32
C LEU A 205 -12.10 19.07 -8.77
N GLY A 206 -11.21 19.66 -7.98
CA GLY A 206 -11.35 21.00 -7.40
C GLY A 206 -11.93 21.03 -5.97
N GLY A 207 -12.47 19.91 -5.47
CA GLY A 207 -13.10 19.85 -4.15
C GLY A 207 -12.11 19.66 -2.99
N ARG A 208 -12.24 20.48 -1.94
CA ARG A 208 -11.54 20.33 -0.64
C ARG A 208 -12.48 19.72 0.39
N TRP A 209 -12.12 18.58 0.98
CA TRP A 209 -12.95 17.89 1.97
C TRP A 209 -12.23 17.79 3.32
N LEU A 210 -12.79 18.44 4.34
CA LEU A 210 -12.34 18.36 5.71
C LEU A 210 -13.19 17.35 6.48
N PHE A 211 -12.53 16.32 7.01
CA PHE A 211 -13.15 15.31 7.86
C PHE A 211 -12.73 15.55 9.31
N VAL A 212 -13.68 15.92 10.15
CA VAL A 212 -13.54 15.95 11.62
C VAL A 212 -14.14 14.65 12.13
N ASN A 213 -13.29 13.64 12.28
CA ASN A 213 -13.66 12.25 12.52
C ASN A 213 -13.98 11.96 14.00
N GLN A 214 -14.37 12.98 14.77
CA GLN A 214 -14.85 12.86 16.14
C GLN A 214 -16.01 13.84 16.40
N PRO A 215 -16.90 13.55 17.36
CA PRO A 215 -17.91 14.51 17.80
C PRO A 215 -17.26 15.76 18.39
N LEU A 216 -17.89 16.91 18.18
CA LEU A 216 -17.51 18.16 18.84
C LEU A 216 -18.20 18.22 20.20
N THR A 217 -17.50 18.69 21.23
CA THR A 217 -18.06 18.80 22.59
C THR A 217 -18.96 20.04 22.71
N ALA A 218 -19.80 20.09 23.75
CA ALA A 218 -20.55 21.31 24.07
C ALA A 218 -19.60 22.51 24.29
N GLU A 219 -18.47 22.29 24.96
CA GLU A 219 -17.43 23.29 25.18
C GLU A 219 -16.87 23.88 23.87
N PHE A 220 -16.70 23.06 22.83
CA PHE A 220 -16.29 23.55 21.51
C PHE A 220 -17.25 24.61 20.98
N TRP A 221 -18.56 24.40 21.14
CA TRP A 221 -19.59 25.32 20.68
C TRP A 221 -19.68 26.58 21.52
N GLU A 222 -19.55 26.46 22.85
CA GLU A 222 -19.53 27.59 23.78
C GLU A 222 -18.36 28.54 23.53
N GLN A 223 -17.23 28.02 23.05
CA GLN A 223 -16.03 28.79 22.73
C GLN A 223 -16.01 29.33 21.29
N ALA A 224 -17.14 29.81 20.76
CA ALA A 224 -17.26 30.28 19.37
C ALA A 224 -16.96 29.19 18.31
N GLY A 225 -17.46 27.97 18.54
CA GLY A 225 -17.30 26.85 17.60
C GLY A 225 -17.97 27.07 16.24
N GLY A 226 -19.07 27.83 16.19
CA GLY A 226 -19.75 28.17 14.93
C GLY A 226 -18.87 28.97 13.96
N GLU A 227 -18.13 29.95 14.47
CA GLU A 227 -17.17 30.75 13.70
C GLU A 227 -16.04 29.88 13.12
N GLU A 228 -15.59 28.91 13.90
CA GLU A 228 -14.53 27.99 13.50
C GLU A 228 -14.99 27.02 12.42
N VAL A 229 -16.21 26.45 12.54
CA VAL A 229 -16.80 25.62 11.49
C VAL A 229 -17.05 26.43 10.22
N ARG A 230 -17.48 27.70 10.35
CA ARG A 230 -17.58 28.62 9.22
C ARG A 230 -16.22 28.83 8.56
N ARG A 231 -15.15 29.05 9.33
CA ARG A 231 -13.79 29.21 8.79
C ARG A 231 -13.32 27.97 8.02
N TRP A 232 -13.66 26.77 8.48
CA TRP A 232 -13.42 25.53 7.74
C TRP A 232 -14.24 25.45 6.44
N ALA A 233 -15.51 25.89 6.48
CA ALA A 233 -16.37 25.95 5.30
C ALA A 233 -15.82 26.96 4.27
N ASP A 234 -15.40 28.14 4.71
CA ASP A 234 -14.73 29.15 3.90
C ASP A 234 -13.46 28.58 3.26
N PHE A 235 -12.60 27.90 4.04
CA PHE A 235 -11.38 27.29 3.53
C PHE A 235 -11.65 26.21 2.45
N THR A 236 -12.69 25.39 2.65
CA THR A 236 -13.06 24.32 1.71
C THR A 236 -13.79 24.85 0.47
N ALA A 237 -14.43 26.03 0.55
CA ALA A 237 -15.07 26.68 -0.60
C ALA A 237 -14.07 27.31 -1.60
N LYS A 238 -12.83 27.59 -1.19
CA LYS A 238 -11.83 28.29 -2.02
C LYS A 238 -11.36 27.54 -3.28
N GLY A 239 -11.69 26.25 -3.42
CA GLY A 239 -11.11 25.39 -4.45
C GLY A 239 -9.64 25.08 -4.16
N ILE A 240 -8.92 24.48 -5.12
CA ILE A 240 -7.55 23.98 -4.89
C ILE A 240 -6.54 24.81 -5.68
N THR A 241 -5.44 25.16 -5.01
CA THR A 241 -4.19 25.54 -5.69
C THR A 241 -3.17 24.48 -5.37
N GLU A 242 -2.77 23.70 -6.37
CA GLU A 242 -1.72 22.70 -6.22
C GLU A 242 -0.36 23.39 -6.34
N LEU A 243 0.51 23.15 -5.36
CA LEU A 243 1.85 23.73 -5.27
C LEU A 243 2.88 22.61 -5.05
N TRP A 244 3.97 22.65 -5.81
CA TRP A 244 5.08 21.73 -5.71
C TRP A 244 6.40 22.49 -5.66
N ILE A 245 7.34 21.99 -4.85
CA ILE A 245 8.74 22.36 -4.93
C ILE A 245 9.57 21.07 -4.96
N LYS A 246 10.45 20.94 -5.97
CA LYS A 246 11.28 19.75 -6.15
C LYS A 246 12.68 20.13 -6.64
N PRO A 247 13.75 19.49 -6.12
CA PRO A 247 15.06 19.61 -6.73
C PRO A 247 15.07 18.89 -8.09
N ASN A 248 16.03 19.21 -8.95
CA ASN A 248 16.23 18.47 -10.20
C ASN A 248 16.70 17.02 -9.96
N TYR A 249 17.47 16.78 -8.91
CA TYR A 249 17.97 15.46 -8.53
C TYR A 249 17.81 15.25 -7.02
N ALA A 250 17.65 14.00 -6.59
CA ALA A 250 17.64 13.65 -5.17
C ALA A 250 19.03 13.64 -4.55
N ALA A 251 20.08 13.46 -5.36
CA ALA A 251 21.48 13.49 -4.96
C ALA A 251 22.31 14.28 -5.99
N TYR A 252 23.30 15.02 -5.49
CA TYR A 252 24.20 15.85 -6.28
C TYR A 252 25.66 15.44 -6.05
N GLU A 253 26.40 15.34 -7.13
CA GLU A 253 27.83 15.06 -7.12
C GLU A 253 28.62 16.34 -6.79
N SER A 254 29.88 16.17 -6.39
CA SER A 254 30.77 17.29 -6.10
C SER A 254 30.90 18.25 -7.30
N GLY A 255 30.67 19.54 -7.05
CA GLY A 255 30.77 20.60 -8.06
C GLY A 255 29.47 20.87 -8.83
N GLU A 256 28.42 20.08 -8.61
CA GLU A 256 27.10 20.35 -9.18
C GLU A 256 26.33 21.39 -8.37
N ARG A 257 25.31 21.99 -9.01
CA ARG A 257 24.41 22.96 -8.38
C ARG A 257 22.98 22.48 -8.40
N ALA A 258 22.30 22.67 -7.28
CA ALA A 258 20.87 22.41 -7.20
C ALA A 258 20.09 23.50 -7.91
N ILE A 259 19.01 23.07 -8.56
CA ILE A 259 17.97 23.96 -9.08
C ILE A 259 16.67 23.41 -8.51
N LEU A 260 15.91 24.27 -7.85
CA LEU A 260 14.56 23.96 -7.40
C LEU A 260 13.59 24.32 -8.53
N THR A 261 12.67 23.41 -8.83
CA THR A 261 11.55 23.66 -9.72
C THR A 261 10.30 23.86 -8.86
N PHE A 262 9.76 25.07 -8.88
CA PHE A 262 8.45 25.38 -8.34
C PHE A 262 7.39 25.17 -9.42
N GLN A 263 6.33 24.42 -9.11
CA GLN A 263 5.21 24.18 -10.01
C GLN A 263 3.91 24.56 -9.31
N ALA A 264 3.01 25.24 -10.01
CA ALA A 264 1.76 25.68 -9.42
C ALA A 264 0.62 25.68 -10.45
N GLN A 265 -0.58 25.35 -9.99
CA GLN A 265 -1.80 25.46 -10.80
C GLN A 265 -3.04 25.60 -9.90
N ARG A 266 -3.96 26.50 -10.27
CA ARG A 266 -5.32 26.52 -9.72
C ARG A 266 -6.14 25.42 -10.41
N ILE A 267 -6.81 24.59 -9.63
CA ILE A 267 -7.53 23.42 -10.12
C ILE A 267 -9.02 23.54 -9.77
N GLY A 268 -9.88 23.40 -10.78
CA GLY A 268 -11.33 23.35 -10.63
C GLY A 268 -12.04 23.19 -11.98
N ARG A 269 -13.22 22.57 -11.99
CA ARG A 269 -13.97 22.23 -13.22
C ARG A 269 -14.45 23.45 -14.01
N ASN A 270 -14.98 24.44 -13.29
CA ASN A 270 -15.56 25.68 -13.79
C ASN A 270 -14.69 26.89 -13.39
N LEU A 271 -13.38 26.69 -13.21
CA LEU A 271 -12.45 27.75 -12.85
C LEU A 271 -12.27 28.73 -14.02
N THR A 272 -12.26 30.04 -13.74
CA THR A 272 -11.81 31.04 -14.72
C THR A 272 -10.30 30.94 -14.89
N VAL A 273 -9.86 30.30 -15.98
CA VAL A 273 -8.47 29.88 -16.20
C VAL A 273 -7.45 31.02 -16.11
N HIS A 274 -7.80 32.25 -16.50
CA HIS A 274 -6.86 33.37 -16.56
C HIS A 274 -6.83 34.26 -15.31
N GLU A 275 -7.71 34.04 -14.33
CA GLU A 275 -7.71 34.86 -13.12
C GLU A 275 -6.49 34.48 -12.24
N PRO A 276 -5.56 35.42 -11.99
CA PRO A 276 -4.38 35.15 -11.20
C PRO A 276 -4.67 35.23 -9.70
N GLN A 277 -3.96 34.40 -8.93
CA GLN A 277 -3.80 34.53 -7.49
C GLN A 277 -2.31 34.67 -7.19
N SER A 278 -1.91 35.76 -6.56
CA SER A 278 -0.52 35.99 -6.19
C SER A 278 -0.17 35.19 -4.93
N TRP A 279 0.89 34.39 -5.02
CA TRP A 279 1.47 33.63 -3.92
C TRP A 279 2.88 34.14 -3.63
N THR A 280 3.18 34.42 -2.36
CA THR A 280 4.53 34.78 -1.92
C THR A 280 5.23 33.56 -1.35
N LEU A 281 6.35 33.19 -1.95
CA LEU A 281 7.16 32.04 -1.56
C LEU A 281 8.38 32.52 -0.77
N ARG A 282 8.59 31.96 0.42
CA ARG A 282 9.81 32.13 1.23
C ARG A 282 10.50 30.77 1.32
N ILE A 283 11.63 30.62 0.65
CA ILE A 283 12.35 29.36 0.46
C ILE A 283 13.64 29.40 1.26
N SER A 284 13.90 28.35 2.05
CA SER A 284 15.18 28.11 2.72
C SER A 284 15.74 26.75 2.34
N VAL A 285 17.02 26.68 2.01
CA VAL A 285 17.78 25.44 1.81
C VAL A 285 18.89 25.40 2.85
N LYS A 286 18.96 24.33 3.66
CA LYS A 286 19.89 24.22 4.79
C LYS A 286 20.56 22.85 4.81
N HIS A 287 21.87 22.80 5.05
CA HIS A 287 22.56 21.55 5.34
C HIS A 287 22.26 21.10 6.77
N ASP A 288 21.97 19.81 6.98
CA ASP A 288 21.54 19.29 8.29
C ASP A 288 22.62 19.36 9.39
N GLN A 289 23.90 19.44 9.01
CA GLN A 289 25.03 19.43 9.95
C GLN A 289 25.92 20.70 9.88
N ASP A 290 25.58 21.64 9.01
CA ASP A 290 26.36 22.88 8.81
C ASP A 290 25.39 24.06 8.71
N GLU A 291 25.09 24.68 9.85
CA GLU A 291 24.18 25.84 9.90
C GLU A 291 24.70 27.04 9.07
N ALA A 292 26.00 27.11 8.79
CA ALA A 292 26.56 28.15 7.93
C ALA A 292 26.26 27.88 6.43
N SER A 293 25.86 26.65 6.08
CA SER A 293 25.43 26.26 4.74
C SER A 293 23.92 26.44 4.61
N GLU A 294 23.50 27.69 4.50
CA GLU A 294 22.11 28.11 4.34
C GLU A 294 21.96 29.05 3.14
N TRP A 295 20.89 28.86 2.37
CA TRP A 295 20.48 29.77 1.30
C TRP A 295 19.00 30.10 1.45
N ASN A 296 18.67 31.40 1.37
CA ASN A 296 17.31 31.90 1.48
C ASN A 296 16.92 32.67 0.22
N HIS A 297 15.67 32.53 -0.19
CA HIS A 297 15.12 33.20 -1.37
C HIS A 297 13.65 33.56 -1.15
N SER A 298 13.22 34.70 -1.70
CA SER A 298 11.81 35.11 -1.65
C SER A 298 11.38 35.54 -3.04
N VAL A 299 10.21 35.07 -3.48
CA VAL A 299 9.65 35.41 -4.78
C VAL A 299 8.13 35.39 -4.73
N THR A 300 7.48 36.30 -5.47
CA THR A 300 6.02 36.29 -5.64
C THR A 300 5.70 35.78 -7.05
N VAL A 301 4.70 34.90 -7.13
CA VAL A 301 4.27 34.23 -8.36
C VAL A 301 2.77 34.36 -8.53
N ASP A 302 2.34 34.67 -9.75
CA ASP A 302 0.91 34.68 -10.10
C ASP A 302 0.50 33.31 -10.61
N VAL A 303 -0.36 32.64 -9.84
CA VAL A 303 -0.87 31.30 -10.15
C VAL A 303 -2.25 31.41 -10.78
N THR A 304 -2.41 30.81 -11.95
CA THR A 304 -3.68 30.78 -12.70
C THR A 304 -4.17 29.35 -12.87
N GLY A 305 -5.22 29.12 -13.65
CA GLY A 305 -5.63 27.77 -14.07
C GLY A 305 -4.67 27.12 -15.07
N GLN A 306 -3.67 27.85 -15.58
CA GLN A 306 -2.60 27.32 -16.41
C GLN A 306 -1.46 26.76 -15.58
N PHE A 307 -0.79 25.74 -16.11
CA PHE A 307 0.37 25.14 -15.44
C PHE A 307 1.55 26.13 -15.42
N HIS A 308 1.93 26.54 -14.22
CA HIS A 308 3.06 27.44 -13.99
C HIS A 308 4.29 26.65 -13.57
N VAL A 309 5.45 27.00 -14.14
CA VAL A 309 6.75 26.42 -13.77
C VAL A 309 7.80 27.52 -13.65
N GLN A 310 8.49 27.56 -12.52
CA GLN A 310 9.62 28.44 -12.29
C GLN A 310 10.83 27.64 -11.82
N ARG A 311 11.99 27.91 -12.41
CA ARG A 311 13.27 27.31 -12.02
C ARG A 311 14.06 28.30 -11.18
N ILE A 312 14.51 27.87 -10.01
CA ILE A 312 15.17 28.71 -9.00
C ILE A 312 16.53 28.07 -8.69
N PRO A 313 17.63 28.62 -9.24
CA PRO A 313 18.98 28.16 -8.92
C PRO A 313 19.29 28.36 -7.43
N VAL A 314 19.88 27.36 -6.79
CA VAL A 314 20.36 27.47 -5.40
C VAL A 314 21.81 27.90 -5.45
N GLU A 315 22.10 29.10 -4.96
CA GLU A 315 23.45 29.68 -4.93
C GLU A 315 24.21 29.20 -3.69
N LEU A 316 24.36 27.88 -3.59
CA LEU A 316 25.04 27.20 -2.50
C LEU A 316 25.91 26.08 -3.08
N ASP A 317 27.16 26.01 -2.64
CA ASP A 317 28.03 24.88 -2.97
C ASP A 317 27.58 23.66 -2.15
N ILE A 318 27.23 22.58 -2.85
CA ILE A 318 26.70 21.36 -2.23
C ILE A 318 27.86 20.54 -1.67
N LYS A 319 27.81 20.25 -0.36
CA LYS A 319 28.76 19.41 0.37
C LYS A 319 28.14 18.03 0.63
N PRO A 320 28.95 16.99 0.94
CA PRO A 320 28.42 15.70 1.37
C PRO A 320 27.48 15.84 2.58
N GLY A 321 26.30 15.20 2.51
CA GLY A 321 25.30 15.24 3.58
C GLY A 321 23.90 15.62 3.10
N SER A 322 22.92 15.60 4.02
CA SER A 322 21.51 15.90 3.71
C SER A 322 21.21 17.39 3.78
N TYR A 323 20.42 17.87 2.82
CA TYR A 323 19.89 19.22 2.76
C TYR A 323 18.36 19.20 2.88
N ARG A 324 17.83 20.11 3.69
CA ARG A 324 16.39 20.37 3.82
C ARG A 324 16.01 21.62 3.04
N VAL A 325 14.91 21.51 2.30
CA VAL A 325 14.27 22.58 1.54
C VAL A 325 12.90 22.84 2.15
N VAL A 326 12.69 24.04 2.67
CA VAL A 326 11.39 24.48 3.20
C VAL A 326 10.92 25.67 2.38
N CYS A 327 9.73 25.58 1.81
CA CYS A 327 9.06 26.69 1.15
C CYS A 327 7.79 27.02 1.91
N GLU A 328 7.73 28.19 2.54
CA GLU A 328 6.50 28.76 3.08
C GLU A 328 5.85 29.61 1.99
N ALA A 329 4.73 29.13 1.47
CA ALA A 329 3.93 29.80 0.45
C ALA A 329 2.69 30.43 1.10
N GLU A 330 2.57 31.75 0.97
CA GLU A 330 1.47 32.57 1.47
C GLU A 330 0.58 33.00 0.29
N GLY A 331 -0.67 32.53 0.31
CA GLY A 331 -1.68 32.86 -0.69
C GLY A 331 -2.40 34.19 -0.44
N PRO A 332 -3.23 34.65 -1.37
CA PRO A 332 -3.82 36.00 -1.36
C PRO A 332 -4.71 36.30 -0.15
N ASP A 333 -5.29 35.26 0.47
CA ASP A 333 -6.18 35.39 1.63
C ASP A 333 -5.47 35.06 2.96
N GLY A 334 -4.13 35.04 2.98
CA GLY A 334 -3.35 34.58 4.14
C GLY A 334 -3.32 33.06 4.33
N GLU A 335 -3.73 32.28 3.31
CA GLU A 335 -3.57 30.83 3.33
C GLU A 335 -2.08 30.47 3.34
N ILE A 336 -1.63 29.71 4.34
CA ILE A 336 -0.24 29.26 4.45
C ILE A 336 -0.12 27.80 4.03
N ARG A 337 0.83 27.52 3.14
CA ARG A 337 1.27 26.18 2.74
C ARG A 337 2.76 26.06 2.99
N ARG A 338 3.18 25.12 3.84
CA ARG A 338 4.60 24.81 4.04
C ARG A 338 4.95 23.53 3.29
N LEU A 339 5.63 23.70 2.17
CA LEU A 339 6.13 22.60 1.35
C LEU A 339 7.51 22.18 1.89
N ARG A 340 7.69 20.88 2.11
CA ARG A 340 8.93 20.30 2.61
C ARG A 340 9.50 19.34 1.59
N GLN A 341 10.79 19.48 1.36
CA GLN A 341 11.53 18.74 0.36
C GLN A 341 12.98 18.60 0.84
N GLY A 342 13.78 17.75 0.21
CA GLY A 342 15.20 17.66 0.50
C GLY A 342 15.98 17.01 -0.63
N PHE A 343 17.30 17.09 -0.53
CA PHE A 343 18.23 16.36 -1.40
C PHE A 343 19.51 16.03 -0.63
N TRP A 344 20.37 15.20 -1.21
CA TRP A 344 21.69 14.88 -0.70
C TRP A 344 22.79 15.53 -1.54
N GLY A 345 23.86 15.98 -0.91
CA GLY A 345 25.18 15.91 -1.53
C GLY A 345 25.72 14.50 -1.34
N ALA A 346 26.28 13.92 -2.40
CA ALA A 346 26.81 12.57 -2.41
C ALA A 346 27.81 12.36 -1.26
N ASP A 347 27.60 11.29 -0.48
CA ASP A 347 28.41 10.96 0.70
C ASP A 347 28.80 9.48 0.69
N HIS A 348 29.86 9.18 -0.07
CA HIS A 348 30.38 7.82 -0.19
C HIS A 348 30.96 7.29 1.12
N GLU A 349 31.53 8.16 1.96
CA GLU A 349 32.09 7.78 3.25
C GLU A 349 30.99 7.25 4.17
N LEU A 350 29.83 7.92 4.22
CA LEU A 350 28.67 7.45 4.97
C LEU A 350 28.19 6.08 4.49
N LEU A 351 28.05 5.86 3.18
CA LEU A 351 27.63 4.55 2.64
C LEU A 351 28.63 3.44 2.97
N GLN A 352 29.93 3.75 2.98
CA GLN A 352 31.01 2.79 3.25
C GLN A 352 31.25 2.51 4.74
N ALA A 353 30.66 3.30 5.64
CA ALA A 353 30.86 3.15 7.07
C ALA A 353 30.31 1.82 7.64
N GLY A 354 31.03 1.21 8.57
CA GLY A 354 30.62 -0.02 9.27
C GLY A 354 30.88 -1.31 8.48
N THR A 355 30.30 -2.44 8.92
CA THR A 355 30.40 -3.72 8.20
C THR A 355 29.11 -4.05 7.45
N PRO A 356 29.15 -4.84 6.36
CA PRO A 356 27.93 -5.39 5.77
C PRO A 356 27.17 -6.28 6.77
N VAL A 357 25.87 -6.47 6.53
CA VAL A 357 25.12 -7.58 7.14
C VAL A 357 25.46 -8.85 6.37
N THR A 358 25.70 -9.94 7.09
CA THR A 358 25.86 -11.28 6.52
C THR A 358 24.83 -12.23 7.13
N CYS A 359 24.86 -13.51 6.78
CA CYS A 359 24.05 -14.52 7.44
C CYS A 359 24.84 -15.82 7.64
N ASP A 360 24.45 -16.59 8.66
CA ASP A 360 24.83 -17.99 8.81
C ASP A 360 23.63 -18.90 8.49
N ARG A 361 23.55 -20.09 9.08
CA ARG A 361 22.38 -20.96 8.92
C ARG A 361 21.09 -20.36 9.50
N ASP A 362 21.16 -19.73 10.67
CA ASP A 362 19.99 -19.45 11.51
C ASP A 362 19.71 -17.96 11.66
N TYR A 363 20.73 -17.11 11.51
CA TYR A 363 20.65 -15.69 11.83
C TYR A 363 21.32 -14.83 10.77
N PHE A 364 20.77 -13.62 10.61
CA PHE A 364 21.53 -12.51 10.07
C PHE A 364 22.55 -12.04 11.11
N ILE A 365 23.72 -11.63 10.67
CA ILE A 365 24.85 -11.23 11.50
C ILE A 365 25.25 -9.81 11.14
N LYS A 366 25.38 -8.96 12.16
CA LYS A 366 25.89 -7.60 12.05
C LYS A 366 26.92 -7.36 13.15
N ASP A 367 28.10 -6.87 12.79
CA ASP A 367 29.21 -6.62 13.71
C ASP A 367 29.53 -7.84 14.61
N GLY A 368 29.49 -9.04 14.03
CA GLY A 368 29.78 -10.31 14.71
C GLY A 368 28.68 -10.79 15.68
N ARG A 369 27.49 -10.19 15.66
CA ARG A 369 26.37 -10.55 16.54
C ARG A 369 25.12 -10.91 15.74
N PRO A 370 24.29 -11.86 16.22
CA PRO A 370 22.97 -12.10 15.66
C PRO A 370 22.11 -10.83 15.63
N LEU A 371 21.51 -10.56 14.47
CA LEU A 371 20.61 -9.44 14.20
C LEU A 371 19.18 -9.98 14.02
N PRO A 372 18.31 -9.89 15.05
CA PRO A 372 16.88 -10.14 14.88
C PRO A 372 16.28 -9.08 13.94
N VAL A 373 15.60 -9.54 12.90
CA VAL A 373 15.01 -8.65 11.89
C VAL A 373 13.63 -8.21 12.34
N VAL A 374 13.45 -6.90 12.44
CA VAL A 374 12.13 -6.26 12.57
C VAL A 374 12.05 -5.22 11.47
N GLY A 375 11.24 -5.52 10.46
CA GLY A 375 11.18 -4.72 9.25
C GLY A 375 9.79 -4.50 8.71
N MET A 376 9.73 -3.70 7.66
CA MET A 376 8.52 -3.48 6.88
C MET A 376 8.86 -3.25 5.41
N THR A 377 7.85 -3.43 4.54
CA THR A 377 7.96 -2.86 3.20
C THR A 377 7.62 -1.39 3.27
N TYR A 378 8.44 -0.59 2.63
CA TYR A 378 8.26 0.85 2.62
C TYR A 378 8.13 1.36 1.20
N MET A 379 7.05 2.09 0.97
CA MET A 379 6.94 3.11 -0.05
C MET A 379 6.57 4.39 0.68
N THR A 380 7.08 5.52 0.20
CA THR A 380 6.89 6.83 0.82
C THR A 380 5.41 7.17 1.04
N SER A 381 5.12 7.94 2.09
CA SER A 381 3.75 8.30 2.47
C SER A 381 3.09 9.33 1.56
N ASP A 382 3.85 10.06 0.72
CA ASP A 382 3.37 11.17 -0.10
C ASP A 382 3.00 10.78 -1.54
N VAL A 383 3.82 9.95 -2.20
CA VAL A 383 3.63 9.54 -3.61
C VAL A 383 3.65 8.02 -3.84
N ALA A 384 3.66 7.22 -2.76
CA ALA A 384 3.63 5.77 -2.80
C ALA A 384 4.69 5.18 -3.75
N ARG A 385 4.31 4.33 -4.71
CA ARG A 385 5.23 3.65 -5.65
C ARG A 385 5.96 4.61 -6.61
N LYS A 386 5.58 5.88 -6.69
CA LYS A 386 6.23 6.89 -7.55
C LYS A 386 7.47 7.52 -6.91
N PHE A 387 7.86 7.12 -5.70
CA PHE A 387 8.90 7.76 -4.90
C PHE A 387 10.28 7.84 -5.58
N LEU A 388 10.64 6.91 -6.45
CA LEU A 388 11.91 6.99 -7.20
C LEU A 388 11.85 7.96 -8.41
N PHE A 389 10.64 8.33 -8.85
CA PHE A 389 10.39 9.30 -9.93
C PHE A 389 10.02 10.69 -9.39
N LEU A 390 9.57 10.74 -8.14
CA LEU A 390 9.22 11.96 -7.40
C LEU A 390 9.86 11.88 -6.02
N PRO A 391 11.21 11.92 -5.94
CA PRO A 391 11.91 11.75 -4.68
C PRO A 391 11.61 12.88 -3.70
N ASN A 392 11.48 12.52 -2.42
CA ASN A 392 11.42 13.47 -1.32
C ASN A 392 12.19 12.97 -0.11
N THR A 393 13.45 13.40 -0.01
CA THR A 393 14.36 12.91 1.04
C THR A 393 13.99 13.42 2.43
N ASP A 394 13.28 14.55 2.55
CA ASP A 394 12.76 15.04 3.85
C ASP A 394 11.63 14.14 4.39
N VAL A 395 10.77 13.62 3.51
CA VAL A 395 9.77 12.62 3.90
C VAL A 395 10.45 11.32 4.30
N TRP A 396 11.41 10.84 3.50
CA TRP A 396 12.14 9.61 3.82
C TRP A 396 12.91 9.73 5.14
N ASP A 397 13.57 10.86 5.41
CA ASP A 397 14.31 11.12 6.65
C ASP A 397 13.39 11.02 7.87
N ARG A 398 12.20 11.64 7.81
CA ARG A 398 11.20 11.58 8.89
C ARG A 398 10.64 10.18 9.08
N ASP A 399 10.26 9.51 8.01
CA ASP A 399 9.69 8.16 8.07
C ASP A 399 10.71 7.16 8.62
N MET A 400 11.95 7.22 8.14
CA MET A 400 13.05 6.35 8.60
C MET A 400 13.44 6.63 10.05
N ALA A 401 13.45 7.89 10.47
CA ALA A 401 13.63 8.25 11.89
C ALA A 401 12.51 7.66 12.76
N GLN A 402 11.26 7.75 12.33
CA GLN A 402 10.12 7.15 13.04
C GLN A 402 10.23 5.62 13.11
N MET A 403 10.63 4.97 12.01
CA MET A 403 10.87 3.53 11.97
C MET A 403 11.96 3.14 12.98
N ARG A 404 13.11 3.82 12.96
CA ARG A 404 14.20 3.54 13.89
C ARG A 404 13.77 3.71 15.35
N ASN A 405 13.03 4.78 15.66
CA ASN A 405 12.46 5.02 16.98
C ASN A 405 11.44 3.95 17.41
N ALA A 406 10.75 3.30 16.46
CA ALA A 406 9.86 2.19 16.71
C ALA A 406 10.58 0.83 16.86
N GLY A 407 11.91 0.79 16.74
CA GLY A 407 12.72 -0.42 16.82
C GLY A 407 12.80 -1.20 15.51
N ILE A 408 12.39 -0.61 14.39
CA ILE A 408 12.60 -1.18 13.05
C ILE A 408 14.06 -0.98 12.69
N ASN A 409 14.68 -2.04 12.15
CA ASN A 409 16.09 -2.04 11.74
C ASN A 409 16.29 -2.42 10.27
N TRP A 410 15.22 -2.76 9.56
CA TRP A 410 15.29 -3.25 8.18
C TRP A 410 14.11 -2.77 7.34
N ILE A 411 14.39 -2.22 6.17
CA ILE A 411 13.39 -1.81 5.19
C ILE A 411 13.51 -2.69 3.95
N ARG A 412 12.39 -3.19 3.43
CA ARG A 412 12.33 -3.74 2.06
C ARG A 412 11.65 -2.74 1.13
N THR A 413 12.32 -2.32 0.08
CA THR A 413 11.79 -1.39 -0.93
C THR A 413 12.28 -1.81 -2.31
N GLY A 414 12.02 -1.02 -3.35
CA GLY A 414 12.58 -1.25 -4.66
C GLY A 414 11.71 -0.69 -5.78
N ILE A 415 11.83 -1.30 -6.93
CA ILE A 415 11.15 -0.93 -8.17
C ILE A 415 9.94 -1.86 -8.34
N TRP A 416 8.75 -1.28 -8.44
CA TRP A 416 7.48 -2.02 -8.46
C TRP A 416 6.77 -1.97 -9.82
N THR A 417 7.18 -1.07 -10.71
CA THR A 417 6.56 -0.80 -12.02
C THR A 417 7.45 0.17 -12.79
N ALA A 418 7.07 0.49 -14.03
CA ALA A 418 7.66 1.52 -14.88
C ALA A 418 9.14 1.30 -15.19
N TYR A 419 9.58 0.05 -15.36
CA TYR A 419 10.97 -0.31 -15.70
C TYR A 419 11.51 0.48 -16.90
N ARG A 420 10.68 0.69 -17.92
CA ARG A 420 11.02 1.48 -19.11
C ARG A 420 11.24 2.97 -18.82
N ASN A 421 10.62 3.53 -17.78
CA ASN A 421 10.93 4.91 -17.35
C ASN A 421 12.31 5.00 -16.66
N ILE A 422 12.83 3.88 -16.17
CA ILE A 422 14.15 3.79 -15.52
C ILE A 422 15.21 3.46 -16.55
N MET A 423 14.97 2.47 -17.41
CA MET A 423 15.85 2.11 -18.52
C MET A 423 14.99 1.87 -19.76
N GLN A 424 14.77 2.92 -20.55
CA GLN A 424 13.91 2.88 -21.73
C GLN A 424 14.51 1.97 -22.80
N VAL A 425 15.81 2.15 -23.05
CA VAL A 425 16.61 1.36 -23.98
C VAL A 425 17.65 0.59 -23.17
N ASP A 426 17.85 -0.69 -23.52
CA ASP A 426 18.87 -1.57 -22.94
C ASP A 426 20.22 -0.85 -22.78
N GLY A 427 20.77 -0.85 -21.56
CA GLY A 427 22.04 -0.22 -21.21
C GLY A 427 22.01 1.28 -20.92
N HIS A 428 20.85 1.95 -21.08
CA HIS A 428 20.72 3.40 -20.89
C HIS A 428 19.73 3.73 -19.75
N ALA A 429 20.20 3.58 -18.51
CA ALA A 429 19.44 3.92 -17.31
C ALA A 429 19.38 5.45 -17.08
N SER A 430 18.28 5.91 -16.50
CA SER A 430 18.02 7.31 -16.17
C SER A 430 18.80 7.74 -14.93
N GLU A 431 19.71 8.69 -15.11
CA GLU A 431 20.51 9.26 -14.03
C GLU A 431 19.64 9.88 -12.91
N GLU A 432 18.48 10.44 -13.25
CA GLU A 432 17.53 10.99 -12.27
C GLU A 432 17.03 9.92 -11.30
N VAL A 433 16.73 8.73 -11.81
CA VAL A 433 16.25 7.61 -10.98
C VAL A 433 17.40 6.98 -10.22
N LEU A 434 18.57 6.81 -10.83
CA LEU A 434 19.76 6.28 -10.14
C LEU A 434 20.13 7.14 -8.93
N ARG A 435 20.12 8.47 -9.07
CA ARG A 435 20.37 9.39 -7.96
C ARG A 435 19.29 9.36 -6.88
N SER A 436 18.04 9.03 -7.26
CA SER A 436 16.96 8.80 -6.30
C SER A 436 17.20 7.53 -5.47
N ILE A 437 17.76 6.47 -6.07
CA ILE A 437 18.18 5.27 -5.36
C ILE A 437 19.34 5.61 -4.41
N ASP A 438 20.36 6.35 -4.88
CA ASP A 438 21.50 6.76 -4.04
C ASP A 438 21.04 7.53 -2.80
N ALA A 439 20.20 8.56 -3.00
CA ALA A 439 19.64 9.38 -1.94
C ALA A 439 18.80 8.56 -0.94
N PHE A 440 18.05 7.57 -1.43
CA PHE A 440 17.27 6.69 -0.56
C PHE A 440 18.18 5.85 0.34
N LEU A 441 19.24 5.25 -0.22
CA LEU A 441 20.20 4.44 0.55
C LEU A 441 21.00 5.28 1.54
N LEU A 442 21.39 6.51 1.16
CA LEU A 442 22.00 7.50 2.06
C LEU A 442 21.09 7.83 3.23
N THR A 443 19.81 8.08 2.95
CA THR A 443 18.81 8.39 3.99
C THR A 443 18.61 7.21 4.93
N ALA A 444 18.53 5.98 4.41
CA ALA A 444 18.45 4.78 5.24
C ALA A 444 19.72 4.59 6.09
N LYS A 445 20.89 4.87 5.52
CA LYS A 445 22.18 4.77 6.20
C LYS A 445 22.30 5.75 7.36
N LYS A 446 21.85 6.98 7.19
CA LYS A 446 21.78 8.02 8.24
C LYS A 446 21.03 7.54 9.50
N HIS A 447 20.02 6.69 9.32
CA HIS A 447 19.19 6.14 10.42
C HIS A 447 19.57 4.73 10.86
N ASP A 448 20.73 4.21 10.41
CA ASP A 448 21.21 2.86 10.69
C ASP A 448 20.16 1.78 10.33
N LEU A 449 19.56 1.91 9.14
CA LEU A 449 18.61 0.95 8.59
C LEU A 449 19.26 0.14 7.47
N GLN A 450 19.11 -1.19 7.57
CA GLN A 450 19.43 -2.11 6.47
C GLN A 450 18.34 -2.03 5.40
N VAL A 451 18.72 -2.08 4.12
CA VAL A 451 17.80 -2.01 2.98
C VAL A 451 17.90 -3.26 2.12
N THR A 452 16.79 -3.97 1.98
CA THR A 452 16.58 -4.91 0.89
C THR A 452 15.98 -4.18 -0.29
N PHE A 453 16.74 -4.05 -1.39
CA PHE A 453 16.30 -3.36 -2.60
C PHE A 453 15.87 -4.36 -3.67
N THR A 454 14.58 -4.35 -4.02
CA THR A 454 13.94 -5.23 -4.99
C THR A 454 14.06 -4.68 -6.41
N PHE A 455 14.58 -5.46 -7.35
CA PHE A 455 14.73 -5.05 -8.75
C PHE A 455 13.47 -5.24 -9.60
N PHE A 456 12.74 -6.34 -9.42
CA PHE A 456 11.57 -6.69 -10.23
C PHE A 456 10.34 -7.05 -9.39
N SER A 457 9.16 -6.99 -10.01
CA SER A 457 7.88 -7.32 -9.40
C SER A 457 7.10 -8.28 -10.28
N PHE A 458 6.79 -9.46 -9.74
CA PHE A 458 5.98 -10.53 -10.32
C PHE A 458 6.59 -11.19 -11.56
N THR A 459 6.95 -10.40 -12.57
CA THR A 459 7.62 -10.85 -13.79
C THR A 459 8.68 -9.81 -14.18
N PRO A 460 9.92 -10.21 -14.50
CA PRO A 460 10.95 -9.30 -14.99
C PRO A 460 10.53 -8.63 -16.31
N GLU A 461 11.04 -7.42 -16.55
CA GLU A 461 10.89 -6.76 -17.84
C GLU A 461 11.70 -7.50 -18.91
N THR A 462 11.12 -7.65 -20.12
CA THR A 462 11.75 -8.37 -21.24
C THR A 462 12.69 -7.47 -22.04
N TRP A 463 12.56 -6.16 -21.90
CA TRP A 463 13.12 -5.19 -22.83
C TRP A 463 12.78 -5.59 -24.27
N GLU A 464 13.79 -5.78 -25.11
CA GLU A 464 13.64 -6.10 -26.53
C GLU A 464 13.60 -7.62 -26.80
N GLY A 465 13.54 -8.44 -25.75
CA GLY A 465 13.34 -9.88 -25.83
C GLY A 465 11.87 -10.30 -25.78
N GLN A 466 11.63 -11.61 -25.90
CA GLN A 466 10.28 -12.21 -25.96
C GLN A 466 9.89 -12.92 -24.67
N ASN A 467 10.85 -13.59 -24.01
CA ASN A 467 10.60 -14.33 -22.77
C ASN A 467 11.39 -13.69 -21.60
N PRO A 468 10.77 -13.43 -20.44
CA PRO A 468 11.43 -12.72 -19.34
C PRO A 468 12.47 -13.55 -18.57
N TYR A 469 12.43 -14.88 -18.67
CA TYR A 469 13.30 -15.78 -17.91
C TYR A 469 14.29 -16.56 -18.78
N LEU A 470 13.93 -16.86 -20.03
CA LEU A 470 14.64 -17.80 -20.90
C LEU A 470 15.25 -17.17 -22.15
N ASP A 471 14.79 -15.99 -22.57
CA ASP A 471 15.40 -15.30 -23.71
C ASP A 471 16.72 -14.67 -23.27
N PRO A 472 17.87 -15.07 -23.84
CA PRO A 472 19.17 -14.50 -23.49
C PRO A 472 19.22 -12.98 -23.66
N ARG A 473 18.46 -12.42 -24.61
CA ARG A 473 18.39 -10.97 -24.82
C ARG A 473 17.74 -10.27 -23.62
N SER A 474 16.63 -10.82 -23.10
CA SER A 474 15.96 -10.29 -21.91
C SER A 474 16.86 -10.37 -20.69
N VAL A 475 17.49 -11.52 -20.45
CA VAL A 475 18.34 -11.76 -19.27
C VAL A 475 19.57 -10.86 -19.29
N GLU A 476 20.21 -10.66 -20.44
CA GLU A 476 21.33 -9.73 -20.58
C GLU A 476 20.92 -8.26 -20.34
N ALA A 477 19.74 -7.84 -20.81
CA ALA A 477 19.22 -6.51 -20.52
C ALA A 477 18.93 -6.34 -19.01
N GLN A 478 18.37 -7.36 -18.35
CA GLN A 478 18.15 -7.38 -16.91
C GLN A 478 19.47 -7.27 -16.11
N LYS A 479 20.53 -7.96 -16.55
CA LYS A 479 21.87 -7.79 -15.95
C LYS A 479 22.36 -6.35 -16.08
N ARG A 480 22.29 -5.75 -17.27
CA ARG A 480 22.72 -4.35 -17.48
C ARG A 480 21.90 -3.38 -16.63
N PHE A 481 20.60 -3.63 -16.50
CA PHE A 481 19.73 -2.89 -15.59
C PHE A 481 20.23 -2.95 -14.14
N ILE A 482 20.41 -4.16 -13.61
CA ILE A 482 20.91 -4.39 -12.25
C ILE A 482 22.29 -3.74 -12.06
N ARG A 483 23.20 -3.95 -13.00
CA ARG A 483 24.57 -3.39 -12.99
C ARG A 483 24.59 -1.87 -12.95
N SER A 484 23.64 -1.19 -13.61
CA SER A 484 23.53 0.27 -13.55
C SER A 484 23.30 0.80 -12.13
N ILE A 485 22.69 -0.02 -11.27
CA ILE A 485 22.41 0.30 -9.86
C ILE A 485 23.57 -0.19 -8.98
N ILE A 486 23.89 -1.48 -9.00
CA ILE A 486 24.84 -2.07 -8.03
C ILE A 486 26.26 -1.55 -8.20
N ALA A 487 26.67 -1.14 -9.41
CA ALA A 487 28.01 -0.62 -9.66
C ALA A 487 28.31 0.66 -8.86
N ARG A 488 27.28 1.48 -8.58
CA ARG A 488 27.36 2.69 -7.74
C ARG A 488 27.48 2.36 -6.26
N HIS A 489 27.09 1.15 -5.85
CA HIS A 489 26.96 0.74 -4.47
C HIS A 489 27.94 -0.35 -4.02
N GLN A 490 29.01 -0.65 -4.77
CA GLN A 490 30.02 -1.66 -4.40
C GLN A 490 30.55 -1.54 -2.96
N GLY A 491 30.69 -0.31 -2.47
CA GLY A 491 31.16 -0.03 -1.12
C GLY A 491 30.07 0.04 -0.04
N THR A 492 28.79 -0.01 -0.40
CA THR A 492 27.67 0.32 0.50
C THR A 492 27.44 -0.78 1.54
N LYS A 493 27.41 -0.42 2.83
CA LYS A 493 27.39 -1.40 3.93
C LYS A 493 26.02 -1.69 4.54
N ASN A 494 24.95 -1.07 4.02
CA ASN A 494 23.58 -1.23 4.52
C ASN A 494 22.57 -1.68 3.46
N VAL A 495 23.02 -2.40 2.42
CA VAL A 495 22.13 -2.86 1.34
C VAL A 495 22.32 -4.35 1.02
N ASP A 496 21.22 -4.99 0.67
CA ASP A 496 21.11 -6.32 0.08
C ASP A 496 20.11 -6.28 -1.08
N TRP A 497 20.20 -7.27 -1.98
CA TRP A 497 19.52 -7.23 -3.27
C TRP A 497 18.44 -8.31 -3.36
N ASP A 498 17.21 -7.90 -3.64
CA ASP A 498 16.10 -8.82 -3.92
C ASP A 498 15.84 -8.84 -5.43
N LEU A 499 16.02 -9.99 -6.06
CA LEU A 499 15.88 -10.10 -7.49
C LEU A 499 14.44 -9.82 -7.94
N ILE A 500 13.46 -10.34 -7.20
CA ILE A 500 12.05 -10.24 -7.62
C ILE A 500 11.08 -10.46 -6.47
N ASN A 501 10.05 -9.62 -6.42
CA ASN A 501 8.89 -9.80 -5.55
C ASN A 501 7.86 -10.77 -6.16
N GLU A 502 7.55 -11.84 -5.44
CA GLU A 502 6.47 -12.80 -5.68
C GLU A 502 6.46 -13.33 -7.13
N PRO A 503 7.52 -14.05 -7.55
CA PRO A 503 7.71 -14.45 -8.93
C PRO A 503 6.55 -15.29 -9.47
N SER A 504 6.07 -14.92 -10.66
CA SER A 504 5.11 -15.64 -11.48
C SER A 504 5.81 -16.12 -12.75
N MET A 505 5.75 -17.42 -13.04
CA MET A 505 6.57 -18.04 -14.09
C MET A 505 5.87 -18.07 -15.46
N PHE A 506 6.68 -17.75 -16.47
CA PHE A 506 6.50 -17.82 -17.93
C PHE A 506 5.55 -16.81 -18.58
N ASP A 507 4.26 -16.72 -18.24
CA ASP A 507 3.30 -15.84 -18.96
C ASP A 507 2.95 -14.54 -18.19
N PRO A 508 3.50 -13.37 -18.56
CA PRO A 508 3.28 -12.11 -17.84
C PRO A 508 1.80 -11.65 -17.75
N PRO A 509 0.96 -11.78 -18.79
CA PRO A 509 -0.47 -11.50 -18.70
C PRO A 509 -1.25 -12.32 -17.67
N GLN A 510 -0.75 -13.50 -17.26
CA GLN A 510 -1.43 -14.43 -16.35
C GLN A 510 -0.76 -14.54 -14.97
N ILE A 511 -0.18 -13.44 -14.49
CA ILE A 511 0.39 -13.31 -13.13
C ILE A 511 -0.61 -13.79 -12.06
N PHE A 512 -0.08 -14.42 -11.00
CA PHE A 512 -0.84 -14.94 -9.85
C PHE A 512 -1.88 -16.02 -10.12
N SER A 513 -1.88 -16.61 -11.31
CA SER A 513 -2.70 -17.78 -11.59
C SER A 513 -2.31 -18.98 -10.69
N ASP A 514 -3.22 -19.96 -10.57
CA ASP A 514 -2.95 -21.22 -9.87
C ASP A 514 -1.90 -22.05 -10.62
N GLY A 515 -0.63 -21.88 -10.26
CA GLY A 515 0.53 -22.54 -10.88
C GLY A 515 1.14 -21.81 -12.07
N PRO A 516 2.22 -22.37 -12.67
CA PRO A 516 2.90 -21.77 -13.82
C PRO A 516 1.96 -21.67 -15.04
N ARG A 517 2.23 -20.71 -15.93
CA ARG A 517 1.42 -20.46 -17.13
C ARG A 517 2.32 -20.39 -18.35
N SER A 518 2.09 -21.26 -19.33
CA SER A 518 2.93 -21.29 -20.53
C SER A 518 2.80 -20.01 -21.33
N ALA A 519 3.96 -19.42 -21.64
CA ALA A 519 4.11 -18.29 -22.55
C ALA A 519 3.91 -18.71 -24.02
N LYS A 520 4.04 -20.01 -24.30
CA LYS A 520 3.89 -20.62 -25.64
C LYS A 520 4.86 -20.04 -26.65
N ASP A 521 6.02 -19.59 -26.19
CA ASP A 521 7.07 -19.04 -27.02
C ASP A 521 8.15 -20.10 -27.36
N PRO A 522 8.99 -19.85 -28.38
CA PRO A 522 10.02 -20.80 -28.80
C PRO A 522 11.10 -21.09 -27.74
N PHE A 523 11.39 -20.14 -26.83
CA PHE A 523 12.40 -20.32 -25.78
C PHE A 523 11.91 -21.27 -24.70
N GLU A 524 10.66 -21.11 -24.24
CA GLU A 524 10.01 -22.03 -23.31
C GLU A 524 9.93 -23.44 -23.92
N GLN A 525 9.46 -23.53 -25.17
CA GLN A 525 9.31 -24.80 -25.87
C GLN A 525 10.64 -25.57 -25.94
N GLN A 526 11.70 -24.90 -26.38
CA GLN A 526 13.02 -25.52 -26.49
C GLN A 526 13.58 -25.93 -25.12
N ALA A 527 13.52 -25.02 -24.13
CA ALA A 527 14.00 -25.30 -22.78
C ALA A 527 13.24 -26.47 -22.13
N TYR A 528 11.94 -26.59 -22.38
CA TYR A 528 11.11 -27.68 -21.87
C TYR A 528 11.50 -29.03 -22.46
N ILE A 529 11.69 -29.10 -23.80
CA ILE A 529 12.17 -30.30 -24.49
C ILE A 529 13.51 -30.74 -23.90
N ASP A 530 14.47 -29.82 -23.75
CA ASP A 530 15.81 -30.13 -23.25
C ASP A 530 15.77 -30.58 -21.78
N TRP A 531 14.90 -29.97 -20.98
CA TRP A 531 14.69 -30.37 -19.59
C TRP A 531 14.09 -31.77 -19.48
N LEU A 532 13.09 -32.11 -20.30
CA LEU A 532 12.49 -33.45 -20.33
C LEU A 532 13.48 -34.53 -20.75
N LYS A 533 14.29 -34.26 -21.78
CA LYS A 533 15.39 -35.15 -22.21
C LYS A 533 16.34 -35.43 -21.05
N LYS A 534 16.77 -34.38 -20.34
CA LYS A 534 17.69 -34.51 -19.20
C LYS A 534 17.08 -35.29 -18.04
N ARG A 535 15.78 -35.07 -17.73
CA ARG A 535 15.11 -35.68 -16.59
C ARG A 535 14.75 -37.15 -16.80
N HIS A 536 14.28 -37.52 -17.99
CA HIS A 536 13.72 -38.84 -18.26
C HIS A 536 14.64 -39.76 -19.06
N GLY A 537 15.62 -39.21 -19.77
CA GLY A 537 16.67 -39.94 -20.48
C GLY A 537 16.21 -40.65 -21.77
N SER A 538 14.99 -41.19 -21.81
CA SER A 538 14.39 -41.79 -23.01
C SER A 538 12.92 -41.41 -23.16
N ILE A 539 12.42 -41.44 -24.40
CA ILE A 539 11.05 -41.05 -24.70
C ILE A 539 10.04 -42.07 -24.15
N GLU A 540 10.43 -43.34 -24.08
CA GLU A 540 9.61 -44.44 -23.56
C GLU A 540 9.31 -44.24 -22.07
N HIS A 541 10.29 -43.78 -21.26
CA HIS A 541 10.05 -43.47 -19.86
C HIS A 541 9.11 -42.28 -19.68
N LEU A 542 9.21 -41.27 -20.54
CA LEU A 542 8.32 -40.11 -20.50
C LEU A 542 6.89 -40.52 -20.87
N GLN A 543 6.73 -41.30 -21.94
CA GLN A 543 5.47 -41.89 -22.39
C GLN A 543 4.79 -42.69 -21.26
N GLU A 544 5.55 -43.55 -20.57
CA GLU A 544 5.06 -44.32 -19.42
C GLU A 544 4.56 -43.38 -18.29
N ARG A 545 5.38 -42.41 -17.88
CA ARG A 545 5.04 -41.49 -16.78
C ARG A 545 3.88 -40.57 -17.09
N TRP A 546 3.74 -40.14 -18.34
CA TRP A 546 2.63 -39.29 -18.79
C TRP A 546 1.41 -40.10 -19.22
N ASN A 547 1.49 -41.43 -19.19
CA ASN A 547 0.44 -42.33 -19.67
C ASN A 547 0.02 -42.00 -21.12
N MET A 548 1.00 -41.87 -21.99
CA MET A 548 0.87 -41.56 -23.42
C MET A 548 1.43 -42.69 -24.27
N THR A 549 0.79 -42.98 -25.41
CA THR A 549 1.33 -43.94 -26.38
C THR A 549 2.39 -43.30 -27.27
N SER A 550 3.17 -44.12 -27.97
CA SER A 550 4.13 -43.65 -28.99
C SER A 550 3.47 -42.89 -30.14
N ALA A 551 2.16 -43.07 -30.38
CA ALA A 551 1.42 -42.26 -31.34
C ALA A 551 1.06 -40.87 -30.79
N GLN A 552 0.85 -40.74 -29.48
CA GLN A 552 0.50 -39.47 -28.82
C GLN A 552 1.73 -38.61 -28.55
N LEU A 553 2.86 -39.24 -28.20
CA LEU A 553 4.13 -38.57 -27.93
C LEU A 553 5.27 -39.31 -28.65
N PRO A 554 5.42 -39.13 -29.97
CA PRO A 554 6.38 -39.90 -30.76
C PRO A 554 7.84 -39.55 -30.48
N ALA A 555 8.13 -38.32 -30.07
CA ALA A 555 9.46 -37.84 -29.72
C ALA A 555 9.38 -36.75 -28.64
N PHE A 556 10.51 -36.41 -28.02
CA PHE A 556 10.55 -35.31 -27.04
C PHE A 556 10.14 -33.97 -27.67
N GLU A 557 10.48 -33.76 -28.94
CA GLU A 557 10.15 -32.58 -29.73
C GLU A 557 8.63 -32.39 -29.91
N SER A 558 7.83 -33.43 -29.68
CA SER A 558 6.37 -33.37 -29.71
C SER A 558 5.75 -32.97 -28.37
N ALA A 559 6.53 -32.89 -27.29
CA ALA A 559 6.04 -32.44 -25.99
C ALA A 559 5.79 -30.93 -26.02
N VAL A 560 4.62 -30.49 -25.58
CA VAL A 560 4.27 -29.07 -25.46
C VAL A 560 4.01 -28.76 -23.97
N PRO A 561 4.45 -27.60 -23.44
CA PRO A 561 4.07 -27.15 -22.11
C PRO A 561 2.54 -27.21 -21.91
N PRO A 562 2.04 -27.93 -20.89
CA PRO A 562 0.61 -28.08 -20.68
C PRO A 562 -0.01 -26.80 -20.12
N GLY A 563 -1.18 -26.41 -20.63
CA GLY A 563 -2.06 -25.46 -19.96
C GLY A 563 -2.95 -26.15 -18.91
N PRO A 564 -3.52 -25.42 -17.93
CA PRO A 564 -4.44 -25.99 -16.93
C PRO A 564 -5.63 -26.74 -17.54
N GLU A 565 -6.10 -26.29 -18.70
CA GLU A 565 -7.19 -26.89 -19.46
C GLU A 565 -6.90 -28.33 -19.91
N ALA A 566 -5.63 -28.71 -20.05
CA ALA A 566 -5.20 -30.04 -20.45
C ALA A 566 -4.99 -31.00 -19.26
N ILE A 567 -5.13 -30.51 -18.03
CA ILE A 567 -4.88 -31.25 -16.80
C ILE A 567 -6.20 -31.63 -16.11
N ASN A 568 -6.22 -32.82 -15.50
CA ASN A 568 -7.38 -33.38 -14.80
C ASN A 568 -7.49 -32.85 -13.36
N PHE A 569 -7.83 -31.58 -13.20
CA PHE A 569 -8.06 -30.97 -11.88
C PHE A 569 -9.47 -31.25 -11.33
N ASP A 570 -10.43 -31.61 -12.18
CA ASP A 570 -11.80 -31.94 -11.80
C ASP A 570 -12.12 -33.43 -12.05
N VAL A 571 -13.03 -33.99 -11.25
CA VAL A 571 -13.48 -35.39 -11.41
C VAL A 571 -14.14 -35.62 -12.78
N GLN A 572 -14.76 -34.60 -13.37
CA GLN A 572 -15.39 -34.64 -14.69
C GLN A 572 -14.37 -34.77 -15.83
N ASP A 573 -13.10 -34.40 -15.60
CA ASP A 573 -12.04 -34.50 -16.61
C ASP A 573 -11.72 -35.94 -17.01
N MET A 574 -12.15 -36.93 -16.20
CA MET A 574 -12.03 -38.35 -16.51
C MET A 574 -12.69 -38.71 -17.85
N HIS A 575 -13.79 -38.05 -18.22
CA HIS A 575 -14.49 -38.28 -19.49
C HIS A 575 -13.66 -37.86 -20.72
N GLN A 576 -12.69 -36.96 -20.54
CA GLN A 576 -11.83 -36.45 -21.60
C GLN A 576 -10.46 -37.15 -21.64
N GLY A 577 -10.19 -38.08 -20.72
CA GLY A 577 -8.94 -38.83 -20.67
C GLY A 577 -7.69 -37.94 -20.46
N LYS A 578 -7.84 -36.78 -19.81
CA LYS A 578 -6.75 -35.83 -19.55
C LYS A 578 -5.60 -36.47 -18.76
N LYS A 579 -4.37 -35.99 -19.00
CA LYS A 579 -3.12 -36.61 -18.53
C LYS A 579 -2.39 -35.73 -17.53
N GLY A 580 -2.63 -35.96 -16.24
CA GLY A 580 -2.10 -35.12 -15.15
C GLY A 580 -0.60 -35.22 -14.88
N GLY A 581 0.06 -36.30 -15.30
CA GLY A 581 1.50 -36.49 -15.08
C GLY A 581 2.36 -35.37 -15.69
N GLN A 582 1.88 -34.76 -16.77
CA GLN A 582 2.50 -33.60 -17.43
C GLN A 582 2.62 -32.39 -16.49
N TRP A 583 1.63 -32.17 -15.62
CA TRP A 583 1.61 -30.98 -14.77
C TRP A 583 2.73 -30.97 -13.74
N LEU A 584 3.04 -32.13 -13.15
CA LEU A 584 4.14 -32.25 -12.19
C LEU A 584 5.48 -31.87 -12.84
N ASP A 585 5.75 -32.40 -14.03
CA ASP A 585 6.96 -32.09 -14.77
C ASP A 585 7.02 -30.62 -15.18
N TYR A 586 5.89 -30.03 -15.60
CA TYR A 586 5.84 -28.60 -15.94
C TYR A 586 6.07 -27.68 -14.73
N VAL A 587 5.52 -28.02 -13.56
CA VAL A 587 5.78 -27.30 -12.31
C VAL A 587 7.26 -27.41 -11.92
N LEU A 588 7.85 -28.60 -11.97
CA LEU A 588 9.27 -28.78 -11.66
C LEU A 588 10.19 -28.10 -12.67
N PHE A 589 9.84 -28.14 -13.95
CA PHE A 589 10.52 -27.37 -14.99
C PHE A 589 10.49 -25.86 -14.68
N SER A 590 9.33 -25.33 -14.30
CA SER A 590 9.19 -23.90 -13.95
C SER A 590 10.09 -23.51 -12.78
N MET A 591 10.19 -24.36 -11.76
CA MET A 591 11.06 -24.16 -10.61
C MET A 591 12.54 -24.21 -11.02
N ASP A 592 12.93 -25.17 -11.85
CA ASP A 592 14.31 -25.27 -12.34
C ASP A 592 14.70 -24.10 -13.24
N MET A 593 13.80 -23.60 -14.09
CA MET A 593 14.07 -22.42 -14.93
C MET A 593 14.19 -21.16 -14.08
N HIS A 594 13.33 -21.02 -13.06
CA HIS A 594 13.45 -19.93 -12.09
C HIS A 594 14.80 -19.97 -11.37
N ASN A 595 15.24 -21.15 -10.95
CA ASN A 595 16.53 -21.34 -10.28
C ASN A 595 17.71 -20.94 -11.18
N ARG A 596 17.66 -21.31 -12.47
CA ARG A 596 18.70 -20.93 -13.44
C ARG A 596 18.78 -19.42 -13.60
N TRP A 597 17.64 -18.78 -13.86
CA TRP A 597 17.54 -17.32 -13.96
C TRP A 597 18.06 -16.63 -12.70
N THR A 598 17.63 -17.10 -11.52
CA THR A 598 18.05 -16.59 -10.21
C THR A 598 19.57 -16.69 -10.05
N LYS A 599 20.14 -17.87 -10.33
CA LYS A 599 21.58 -18.12 -10.19
C LYS A 599 22.41 -17.28 -11.14
N GLU A 600 21.92 -17.07 -12.36
CA GLU A 600 22.59 -16.27 -13.37
C GLU A 600 22.69 -14.79 -12.98
N LEU A 601 21.60 -14.20 -12.46
CA LEU A 601 21.62 -12.83 -11.95
C LEU A 601 22.41 -12.72 -10.65
N TYR A 602 22.28 -13.70 -9.75
CA TYR A 602 23.08 -13.80 -8.53
C TYR A 602 24.58 -13.76 -8.85
N ASP A 603 25.05 -14.60 -9.78
CA ASP A 603 26.46 -14.67 -10.13
C ASP A 603 26.96 -13.36 -10.72
N ASP A 604 26.17 -12.71 -11.60
CA ASP A 604 26.51 -11.40 -12.14
C ASP A 604 26.64 -10.33 -11.04
N ILE A 605 25.70 -10.29 -10.08
CA ILE A 605 25.78 -9.38 -8.93
C ILE A 605 27.06 -9.65 -8.13
N LYS A 606 27.38 -10.91 -7.84
CA LYS A 606 28.57 -11.28 -7.04
C LYS A 606 29.89 -10.95 -7.75
N THR A 607 29.92 -10.80 -9.07
CA THR A 607 31.11 -10.29 -9.78
C THR A 607 31.43 -8.83 -9.45
N VAL A 608 30.41 -8.05 -9.08
CA VAL A 608 30.53 -6.61 -8.78
C VAL A 608 30.52 -6.34 -7.28
N CYS A 609 29.62 -7.00 -6.55
CA CYS A 609 29.39 -6.80 -5.13
C CYS A 609 29.47 -8.16 -4.39
N PRO A 610 30.66 -8.77 -4.26
CA PRO A 610 30.81 -10.10 -3.66
C PRO A 610 30.29 -10.19 -2.22
N ASP A 611 30.39 -9.10 -1.46
CA ASP A 611 30.00 -9.03 -0.05
C ASP A 611 28.51 -8.69 0.17
N HIS A 612 27.75 -8.37 -0.88
CA HIS A 612 26.33 -8.02 -0.75
C HIS A 612 25.48 -9.28 -0.83
N MET A 613 24.53 -9.46 0.08
CA MET A 613 23.61 -10.58 0.03
C MET A 613 22.57 -10.41 -1.09
N VAL A 614 22.10 -11.53 -1.64
CA VAL A 614 21.10 -11.61 -2.71
C VAL A 614 19.99 -12.59 -2.32
N THR A 615 18.74 -12.21 -2.58
CA THR A 615 17.55 -13.01 -2.25
C THR A 615 16.45 -12.92 -3.32
N VAL A 616 15.34 -13.62 -3.07
CA VAL A 616 14.09 -13.58 -3.84
C VAL A 616 12.93 -13.41 -2.85
N GLY A 617 12.05 -12.43 -3.12
CA GLY A 617 10.89 -12.06 -2.32
C GLY A 617 9.66 -12.95 -2.51
N GLN A 618 9.69 -14.21 -2.08
CA GLN A 618 8.68 -15.24 -2.43
C GLN A 618 7.34 -15.12 -1.66
N ASP A 619 6.22 -15.47 -2.31
CA ASP A 619 4.87 -15.63 -1.71
C ASP A 619 4.65 -17.03 -1.13
N GLU A 620 3.55 -17.31 -0.41
CA GLU A 620 3.21 -18.64 0.16
C GLU A 620 3.35 -19.78 -0.88
N GLY A 621 4.51 -20.44 -0.88
CA GLY A 621 4.91 -21.30 -2.00
C GLY A 621 4.19 -22.65 -2.05
N LEU A 622 3.73 -23.18 -0.91
CA LEU A 622 3.16 -24.54 -0.84
C LEU A 622 1.67 -24.61 -1.19
N GLY A 623 0.90 -23.57 -0.85
CA GLY A 623 -0.53 -23.51 -1.18
C GLY A 623 -0.81 -23.05 -2.62
N ALA A 624 0.08 -22.25 -3.21
CA ALA A 624 -0.20 -21.51 -4.44
C ALA A 624 0.40 -22.13 -5.73
N GLN A 625 1.03 -23.32 -5.67
CA GLN A 625 1.73 -23.95 -6.81
C GLN A 625 2.82 -23.06 -7.46
N ARG A 626 3.47 -22.18 -6.67
CA ARG A 626 4.52 -21.25 -7.13
C ARG A 626 5.93 -21.75 -6.76
N PRO A 627 7.02 -21.16 -7.31
CA PRO A 627 8.38 -21.53 -6.90
C PRO A 627 8.54 -21.50 -5.39
N SER A 628 8.76 -22.64 -4.75
CA SER A 628 8.87 -22.70 -3.29
C SER A 628 10.29 -22.34 -2.86
N PRO A 629 10.49 -21.71 -1.67
CA PRO A 629 11.82 -21.45 -1.12
C PRO A 629 12.72 -22.69 -1.04
N PHE A 630 12.12 -23.89 -0.95
CA PHE A 630 12.87 -25.11 -1.07
C PHE A 630 13.60 -25.25 -2.43
N PHE A 631 12.99 -24.87 -3.53
CA PHE A 631 13.62 -25.13 -4.83
C PHE A 631 14.76 -24.15 -5.11
N TYR A 632 14.60 -22.85 -4.76
CA TYR A 632 15.60 -21.84 -5.11
C TYR A 632 16.62 -21.52 -4.01
N ALA A 633 16.53 -22.12 -2.82
CA ALA A 633 17.43 -21.82 -1.69
C ALA A 633 18.93 -21.94 -2.01
N GLU A 634 19.31 -22.75 -3.01
CA GLU A 634 20.70 -22.92 -3.43
C GLU A 634 21.19 -21.80 -4.37
N ALA A 635 20.28 -20.96 -4.88
CA ALA A 635 20.55 -19.88 -5.81
C ALA A 635 20.58 -18.48 -5.16
N VAL A 636 20.43 -18.41 -3.83
CA VAL A 636 20.37 -17.17 -3.04
C VAL A 636 21.17 -17.30 -1.73
N ASP A 637 21.56 -16.19 -1.12
CA ASP A 637 22.25 -16.20 0.18
C ASP A 637 21.30 -16.57 1.33
N TYR A 638 20.06 -16.09 1.26
CA TYR A 638 18.99 -16.40 2.22
C TYR A 638 17.63 -16.45 1.53
N THR A 639 16.68 -17.15 2.15
CA THR A 639 15.33 -17.31 1.62
C THR A 639 14.36 -16.33 2.26
N THR A 640 13.27 -16.00 1.58
CA THR A 640 12.16 -15.24 2.17
C THR A 640 10.82 -15.92 1.92
N VAL A 641 9.81 -15.60 2.73
CA VAL A 641 8.42 -15.99 2.46
C VAL A 641 7.45 -14.93 2.96
N HIS A 642 6.47 -14.58 2.13
CA HIS A 642 5.31 -13.79 2.51
C HIS A 642 4.19 -14.73 2.92
N SER A 643 3.73 -14.60 4.17
CA SER A 643 2.60 -15.40 4.69
C SER A 643 1.37 -14.53 4.90
N TRP A 644 0.22 -15.06 4.48
CA TRP A 644 -1.12 -14.49 4.48
C TRP A 644 -2.08 -15.31 5.37
N TRP A 645 -2.14 -14.97 6.67
CA TRP A 645 -3.28 -15.07 7.60
C TRP A 645 -4.10 -16.36 7.79
N PHE A 646 -3.85 -17.45 7.09
CA PHE A 646 -4.31 -18.75 7.58
C PHE A 646 -3.39 -19.12 8.74
N ASN A 647 -3.83 -18.84 9.97
CA ASN A 647 -3.01 -19.04 11.17
C ASN A 647 -2.45 -20.48 11.30
N ASP A 648 -3.11 -21.46 10.68
CA ASP A 648 -2.62 -22.84 10.61
C ASP A 648 -1.46 -23.00 9.61
N TYR A 649 -1.45 -22.25 8.50
CA TYR A 649 -0.31 -22.22 7.56
C TYR A 649 0.91 -21.50 8.15
N LEU A 650 0.78 -20.61 9.14
CA LEU A 650 1.95 -20.00 9.79
C LEU A 650 2.91 -21.03 10.40
N ILE A 651 2.41 -22.16 10.90
CA ILE A 651 3.27 -23.24 11.40
C ILE A 651 3.98 -23.93 10.23
N TRP A 652 3.25 -24.20 9.14
CA TRP A 652 3.82 -24.80 7.93
C TRP A 652 4.85 -23.89 7.28
N ASP A 653 4.55 -22.61 7.11
CA ASP A 653 5.45 -21.58 6.59
C ASP A 653 6.63 -21.34 7.53
N ALA A 654 6.46 -21.36 8.85
CA ALA A 654 7.58 -21.17 9.77
C ALA A 654 8.52 -22.39 9.86
N SER A 655 8.03 -23.58 9.55
CA SER A 655 8.75 -24.85 9.76
C SER A 655 9.28 -25.48 8.49
N LEU A 656 8.52 -25.48 7.40
CA LEU A 656 8.90 -26.14 6.15
C LEU A 656 10.03 -25.39 5.43
N PRO A 657 9.91 -24.11 5.05
CA PRO A 657 10.92 -23.38 4.27
C PRO A 657 12.32 -23.31 4.90
N ARG A 658 12.45 -23.59 6.21
CA ARG A 658 13.74 -23.57 6.91
C ARG A 658 14.72 -24.56 6.30
N ARG A 659 15.89 -24.07 5.93
CA ARG A 659 16.97 -24.84 5.31
C ARG A 659 18.08 -25.15 6.31
N ARG A 660 18.85 -26.21 6.02
CA ARG A 660 20.00 -26.63 6.86
C ARG A 660 21.22 -25.73 6.75
N ILE A 661 21.25 -24.80 5.78
CA ILE A 661 22.46 -24.06 5.41
C ILE A 661 22.30 -22.53 5.37
N SER A 662 21.06 -22.02 5.45
CA SER A 662 20.78 -20.57 5.37
C SER A 662 19.48 -20.21 6.09
N PRO A 663 19.29 -18.95 6.51
CA PRO A 663 18.11 -18.53 7.24
C PRO A 663 16.93 -18.29 6.30
N THR A 664 15.73 -18.23 6.88
CA THR A 664 14.50 -17.81 6.20
C THR A 664 13.96 -16.54 6.87
N SER A 665 13.85 -15.46 6.10
CA SER A 665 13.19 -14.23 6.52
C SER A 665 11.67 -14.35 6.35
N PHE A 666 10.93 -14.04 7.41
CA PHE A 666 9.47 -14.13 7.44
C PHE A 666 8.84 -12.76 7.33
N ARG A 667 7.99 -12.57 6.33
CA ARG A 667 7.20 -11.34 6.17
C ARG A 667 5.73 -11.64 6.37
N ARG A 668 5.11 -10.99 7.35
CA ARG A 668 3.67 -11.01 7.55
C ARG A 668 3.06 -9.76 6.92
N GLN A 669 2.28 -9.91 5.86
CA GLN A 669 1.53 -8.78 5.30
C GLN A 669 0.22 -8.64 6.06
N ALA A 670 0.02 -7.57 6.84
CA ALA A 670 -1.22 -7.37 7.57
C ALA A 670 -2.32 -6.79 6.67
N SER A 671 -3.40 -7.54 6.45
CA SER A 671 -4.66 -6.96 5.95
C SER A 671 -5.49 -6.46 7.13
N CYS A 672 -6.19 -5.33 6.98
CA CYS A 672 -7.16 -4.86 7.96
C CYS A 672 -8.22 -5.94 8.20
N THR A 673 -8.11 -6.67 9.31
CA THR A 673 -9.00 -7.79 9.61
C THR A 673 -10.42 -7.33 9.90
N TRP A 674 -11.35 -7.80 9.10
CA TRP A 674 -12.77 -7.91 9.40
C TRP A 674 -13.00 -8.87 10.58
N ARG A 675 -13.51 -8.37 11.71
CA ARG A 675 -14.16 -9.23 12.71
C ARG A 675 -15.62 -9.45 12.27
N ARG A 676 -15.90 -10.53 11.53
CA ARG A 676 -17.27 -11.07 11.53
C ARG A 676 -17.51 -11.74 12.88
N ARG A 677 -18.45 -11.20 13.68
CA ARG A 677 -19.11 -11.99 14.73
C ARG A 677 -19.77 -13.18 14.03
N MET A 678 -19.34 -14.40 14.36
CA MET A 678 -19.99 -15.62 13.88
C MET A 678 -21.41 -15.70 14.44
N ALA A 679 -22.39 -15.38 13.60
CA ALA A 679 -23.73 -15.96 13.71
C ALA A 679 -23.75 -17.14 12.73
N GLY A 680 -23.99 -18.34 13.26
CA GLY A 680 -23.83 -19.59 12.52
C GLY A 680 -24.74 -19.68 11.31
N GLN A 681 -24.19 -20.13 10.19
CA GLN A 681 -24.90 -20.83 9.12
C GLN A 681 -23.93 -21.75 8.38
N ASN A 682 -24.45 -22.91 8.01
CA ASN A 682 -23.72 -24.10 7.58
C ASN A 682 -22.99 -23.94 6.25
N GLY A 683 -21.78 -24.52 6.21
CA GLY A 683 -21.17 -25.22 5.08
C GLY A 683 -21.43 -24.72 3.66
N VAL A 684 -20.69 -23.69 3.23
CA VAL A 684 -20.31 -23.46 1.83
C VAL A 684 -18.87 -22.94 1.81
N LYS A 685 -17.97 -23.59 1.05
CA LYS A 685 -16.59 -23.15 0.83
C LYS A 685 -16.59 -21.75 0.19
N PRO A 686 -15.73 -20.80 0.60
CA PRO A 686 -15.55 -19.57 -0.17
C PRO A 686 -14.69 -19.86 -1.41
N ASN A 687 -15.25 -19.60 -2.58
CA ASN A 687 -14.45 -19.36 -3.79
C ASN A 687 -13.71 -18.02 -3.60
N CYS A 688 -12.42 -18.08 -3.34
CA CYS A 688 -11.53 -16.94 -3.48
C CYS A 688 -11.38 -16.61 -4.98
N GLY A 689 -12.20 -15.68 -5.47
CA GLY A 689 -12.15 -15.28 -6.88
C GLY A 689 -13.00 -14.06 -7.24
N THR A 690 -13.54 -13.31 -6.28
CA THR A 690 -14.40 -12.15 -6.55
C THR A 690 -13.93 -10.91 -5.80
N CYS A 691 -12.80 -10.35 -6.26
CA CYS A 691 -12.51 -8.94 -6.04
C CYS A 691 -11.66 -8.37 -7.19
N TRP A 692 -11.99 -8.72 -8.43
CA TRP A 692 -11.37 -8.15 -9.63
C TRP A 692 -12.41 -8.06 -10.75
N SER A 693 -13.14 -6.94 -10.81
CA SER A 693 -14.00 -6.63 -11.96
C SER A 693 -13.28 -5.63 -12.85
N ALA A 694 -12.56 -6.14 -13.84
CA ALA A 694 -12.23 -5.40 -15.05
C ALA A 694 -13.42 -5.54 -16.01
N ASN A 695 -14.17 -4.45 -16.20
CA ASN A 695 -15.21 -4.38 -17.22
C ASN A 695 -14.53 -4.26 -18.60
N MET A 696 -14.59 -5.31 -19.41
CA MET A 696 -14.50 -5.18 -20.86
C MET A 696 -15.90 -5.36 -21.46
N HIS A 697 -16.39 -4.33 -22.14
CA HIS A 697 -17.60 -4.38 -22.95
C HIS A 697 -17.28 -4.90 -24.35
N THR A 698 -18.12 -5.81 -24.85
CA THR A 698 -18.62 -5.80 -26.24
C THR A 698 -19.97 -6.54 -26.34
N PRO A 699 -20.84 -6.20 -27.31
CA PRO A 699 -22.27 -6.51 -27.25
C PRO A 699 -22.70 -7.71 -28.12
N SER A 700 -23.83 -8.33 -27.74
CA SER A 700 -25.02 -8.59 -28.56
C SER A 700 -25.67 -10.00 -28.46
N GLN A 701 -27.01 -9.95 -28.49
CA GLN A 701 -28.02 -10.97 -28.89
C GLN A 701 -28.56 -12.04 -27.92
N ARG A 702 -29.81 -11.79 -27.44
CA ARG A 702 -31.09 -12.56 -27.55
C ARG A 702 -31.03 -14.11 -27.51
N VAL A 703 -31.93 -14.92 -26.92
CA VAL A 703 -33.30 -14.82 -26.35
C VAL A 703 -33.73 -16.22 -25.78
N VAL A 704 -34.79 -16.27 -24.93
CA VAL A 704 -35.73 -17.38 -24.54
C VAL A 704 -35.55 -18.13 -23.19
N GLN A 705 -36.40 -17.70 -22.23
CA GLN A 705 -37.42 -18.40 -21.41
C GLN A 705 -37.21 -19.76 -20.67
N GLU A 706 -37.48 -19.67 -19.36
CA GLU A 706 -38.45 -20.44 -18.54
C GLU A 706 -38.01 -21.64 -17.64
N PRO A 707 -38.75 -21.88 -16.52
CA PRO A 707 -38.18 -22.24 -15.22
C PRO A 707 -38.64 -23.60 -14.67
N PHE A 708 -38.07 -24.05 -13.55
CA PHE A 708 -38.63 -25.17 -12.78
C PHE A 708 -38.68 -24.90 -11.26
N ILE A 709 -39.83 -25.25 -10.71
CA ILE A 709 -40.30 -25.19 -9.32
C ILE A 709 -40.02 -26.54 -8.64
N GLY A 710 -39.78 -26.58 -7.31
CA GLY A 710 -39.94 -27.83 -6.56
C GLY A 710 -39.41 -27.94 -5.12
N SER A 711 -40.22 -27.53 -4.16
CA SER A 711 -40.53 -28.19 -2.87
C SER A 711 -39.43 -28.69 -1.89
N GLY A 712 -39.39 -28.07 -0.69
CA GLY A 712 -39.90 -28.68 0.55
C GLY A 712 -39.04 -29.66 1.36
N THR A 713 -38.61 -29.27 2.56
CA THR A 713 -39.14 -29.78 3.86
C THR A 713 -38.38 -29.17 5.05
N ARG A 714 -39.14 -28.70 6.04
CA ARG A 714 -38.68 -28.21 7.35
C ARG A 714 -38.75 -29.36 8.36
N THR A 715 -37.78 -29.45 9.27
CA THR A 715 -37.94 -30.18 10.53
C THR A 715 -37.35 -29.34 11.66
N SER A 716 -38.20 -29.05 12.64
CA SER A 716 -37.96 -28.22 13.83
C SER A 716 -37.42 -29.08 14.97
N ILE A 717 -36.38 -28.64 15.69
CA ILE A 717 -36.11 -29.10 17.06
C ILE A 717 -35.74 -27.90 17.95
N TRP A 718 -36.24 -28.01 19.18
CA TRP A 718 -36.45 -27.05 20.25
C TRP A 718 -35.20 -26.40 20.89
N ILE A 719 -35.41 -25.18 21.39
CA ILE A 719 -34.56 -24.40 22.30
C ILE A 719 -35.07 -24.60 23.73
N MET A 720 -34.18 -24.71 24.72
CA MET A 720 -34.38 -24.10 26.05
C MET A 720 -33.04 -23.81 26.76
N PRO A 721 -33.01 -22.82 27.70
CA PRO A 721 -31.85 -21.97 27.98
C PRO A 721 -31.26 -22.17 29.39
N MET A 722 -30.05 -21.63 29.65
CA MET A 722 -29.67 -21.25 31.02
C MET A 722 -28.81 -20.00 31.07
N ASN A 723 -29.21 -19.12 31.98
CA ASN A 723 -28.75 -17.77 32.27
C ASN A 723 -27.60 -17.75 33.30
N ARG A 724 -26.83 -16.66 33.25
CA ARG A 724 -26.13 -15.93 34.33
C ARG A 724 -25.15 -16.71 35.25
N ILE A 725 -23.89 -16.28 35.26
CA ILE A 725 -23.25 -15.68 36.46
C ILE A 725 -22.35 -14.52 36.02
N SER A 726 -22.55 -13.38 36.66
CA SER A 726 -21.82 -12.12 36.54
C SER A 726 -20.84 -11.95 37.70
N ALA A 727 -19.72 -11.27 37.40
CA ALA A 727 -18.91 -10.41 38.27
C ALA A 727 -18.17 -11.04 39.46
N LEU A 728 -16.86 -10.81 39.51
CA LEU A 728 -16.21 -10.03 40.57
C LEU A 728 -14.79 -9.64 40.14
N SER A 729 -14.49 -8.37 40.38
CA SER A 729 -13.29 -7.62 40.05
C SER A 729 -12.26 -7.64 41.21
N GLU A 730 -11.00 -7.45 40.82
CA GLU A 730 -9.93 -6.74 41.57
C GLU A 730 -9.05 -7.49 42.61
N PRO A 731 -7.81 -7.00 42.94
CA PRO A 731 -6.55 -7.45 42.31
C PRO A 731 -5.47 -7.88 43.35
N MET A 732 -4.35 -8.52 42.92
CA MET A 732 -3.05 -8.34 43.59
C MET A 732 -1.84 -8.92 42.84
N GLU A 733 -0.73 -8.21 43.05
CA GLU A 733 0.62 -8.34 42.50
C GLU A 733 1.39 -9.63 42.81
N GLN A 734 2.36 -9.88 41.91
CA GLN A 734 3.68 -10.49 42.11
C GLN A 734 3.85 -11.58 43.17
N ARG A 735 3.99 -12.84 42.72
CA ARG A 735 5.12 -13.71 43.09
C ARG A 735 5.23 -14.96 42.22
N SER A 736 6.48 -15.31 41.92
CA SER A 736 7.00 -16.62 41.45
C SER A 736 7.05 -16.91 39.94
N ARG A 737 8.10 -16.36 39.32
CA ARG A 737 8.91 -17.08 38.31
C ARG A 737 9.30 -18.46 38.87
N LYS A 738 9.15 -19.51 38.05
CA LYS A 738 9.49 -20.95 38.25
C LYS A 738 8.29 -21.86 38.58
N ARG A 739 7.35 -22.04 37.62
CA ARG A 739 6.57 -23.30 37.49
C ARG A 739 5.79 -23.46 36.16
N MET A 740 6.33 -22.97 35.03
CA MET A 740 5.63 -23.05 33.74
C MET A 740 6.52 -23.56 32.58
N CYS A 741 7.35 -24.58 32.85
CA CYS A 741 8.13 -25.30 31.82
C CYS A 741 7.96 -26.83 31.87
N ARG A 742 6.84 -27.36 32.38
CA ARG A 742 6.65 -28.82 32.47
C ARG A 742 5.24 -29.35 32.20
N MET A 743 4.41 -28.62 31.47
CA MET A 743 3.04 -29.07 31.16
C MET A 743 2.58 -28.73 29.73
N ILE A 744 3.47 -28.86 28.74
CA ILE A 744 3.09 -28.95 27.32
C ILE A 744 4.09 -29.90 26.66
N LEU A 745 3.98 -31.21 26.93
CA LEU A 745 4.63 -32.32 26.20
C LEU A 745 4.10 -33.64 26.74
N ALA A 746 2.79 -33.82 26.63
CA ALA A 746 2.12 -35.12 26.78
C ALA A 746 0.68 -34.91 26.34
N HIS A 747 0.38 -35.12 25.05
CA HIS A 747 -0.91 -35.57 24.49
C HIS A 747 -0.84 -35.59 22.96
N SER A 748 -0.02 -36.47 22.40
CA SER A 748 -0.32 -37.18 21.15
C SER A 748 0.78 -38.23 20.95
N TRP A 749 0.52 -39.46 21.40
CA TRP A 749 1.16 -40.69 20.91
C TRP A 749 0.51 -41.85 21.63
N LYS A 750 -0.63 -42.31 21.10
CA LYS A 750 -1.27 -43.59 21.41
C LYS A 750 -2.33 -43.86 20.33
N ALA A 751 -1.92 -44.49 19.23
CA ALA A 751 -2.75 -45.39 18.42
C ALA A 751 -1.92 -46.01 17.28
N SER A 752 -1.11 -47.02 17.61
CA SER A 752 -0.89 -48.25 16.81
C SER A 752 0.28 -49.06 17.38
N GLY A 753 -0.03 -50.06 18.20
CA GLY A 753 0.77 -51.31 18.21
C GLY A 753 0.36 -52.10 16.95
N THR A 754 1.22 -52.91 16.31
CA THR A 754 2.09 -53.91 16.91
C THR A 754 3.15 -54.42 15.92
N CYS A 755 4.27 -54.90 16.50
CA CYS A 755 5.10 -56.03 16.06
C CYS A 755 6.31 -55.75 15.15
N LEU A 756 7.51 -55.72 15.76
CA LEU A 756 8.58 -56.72 15.57
C LEU A 756 9.79 -56.37 16.45
N ARG A 757 10.40 -57.41 17.00
CA ARG A 757 11.50 -57.40 17.98
C ARG A 757 12.86 -57.21 17.30
N ASP A 758 13.82 -56.92 18.18
CA ASP A 758 15.26 -57.16 18.11
C ASP A 758 16.15 -56.14 17.39
N GLY A 759 17.18 -55.70 18.13
CA GLY A 759 18.50 -55.51 17.52
C GLY A 759 19.22 -54.20 17.79
N SER A 760 19.95 -54.16 18.89
CA SER A 760 21.24 -53.45 19.05
C SER A 760 21.31 -51.91 19.11
N TRP A 761 21.74 -51.48 20.29
CA TRP A 761 22.56 -50.31 20.61
C TRP A 761 23.56 -49.85 19.54
N ARG A 762 23.67 -48.52 19.32
CA ARG A 762 24.95 -47.77 19.44
C ARG A 762 24.74 -46.24 19.50
N LYS A 763 25.54 -45.63 20.39
CA LYS A 763 25.74 -44.18 20.60
C LYS A 763 26.60 -43.54 19.49
N GLN A 764 26.59 -42.20 19.49
CA GLN A 764 27.44 -41.20 18.80
C GLN A 764 26.80 -40.62 17.53
N ARG A 765 26.67 -39.31 17.31
CA ARG A 765 27.23 -38.07 17.89
C ARG A 765 26.16 -36.98 17.89
#